data_AF-A0A8J4TW29-F1
#
_entry.id   AF-A0A8J4TW29-F1
#
_cell.length_a   1.000
_cell.length_b   1.000
_cell.length_c   1.000
_cell.angle_alpha   90.00
_cell.angle_beta   90.00
_cell.angle_gamma   90.00
#
_symmetry.space_group_name_H-M   'P 1'
#
loop_
_entity.id
_entity.type
_entity.pdbx_description
1 polymer ?
#
loop_
_entity_poly.entity_id
_entity_poly.type
_entity_poly.pdbx_seq_one_letter_code
_entity_poly.pdbx_strand_id
1 'polypeptide(L)'
;RLREERLSLIKECITQCPTAYKQSTLLLELARLLRVSGDDESQRRGQVLTLLAEQALHSHDYKASYIHCQDLMAAGYSQGWGVCSQLGQCESYTQLSARQELMAFALTHCPPANIQNLLAASSSLQTQILYQAMNYKMAPSQAPGAQDDQDQAAVGGGGGSGLSQHSALLQRTTARTIEVLTSTTVNTKAVLNTISDSQWWKDSISYLRPLHGQESDLHSTGSANQNAGLERQGCSSFYEELFDDPYVNPMDDVYSSYDYVPQEDFAEVLLRTGKLAETKSEGQQLFPATEVLLQLASDAFPRDMTLALAYLLALPQVLDANSCFEKQPPCALSLQLAAYYYSLQIYSRLVPCFKDRCSPLYRADPKELIRLVTRHVTSHGGSDWGDEELEALVGQLQLYSERLTDFTQAQVLQGLGRGVDVQRFSNDSHYKKETILGLAETLDESVYGISRSLAQRYSIPLWEVYMTHLEFLFTDSGLSTKEIETRSESLGLFQTLKTEPQSFYSHMSKYVYPGIAGVDLQRLLYYYTLLESCSCTDYLPSSAMTPDTHIKLLKKLKAVASGLDYKKLTDEDSDPLQALEPVLNSQNVLSISKLASRIPQKGGGTVTPSAVHAAWLPKLFWQGDAQILKRAPRSDQDFLHAYDTCAKYLDRLVPLDAIHFLDSITFSLESTNQLSVEVRTEITRRALKALKSISEKSKKRGGDNSDEHAFDLGHALSHLQQSVNHLESLGLPFPMSLRNSQERRLQAYSKAFDLSRSEEVKVQELAVTMALDGQPLEQIEKLLGVGTGRSLSVHDVVQDTVARIVSALSGDEAILKDYADPLNILESIVKAVQDDVQGGGHAVTSEDLLAWLRPFCGDDSRPVRVRIEVLQILERSFSLSEQDVRLLVLFRSRAVLKACWPSRECDMKDIEDESQRYSLFLELLELSQKWEEFQHLMLLLQAWPPMSDKSRQESEQNPWVCVTSAVLTHCSPGTDVSVGSEILTMCRSLYATKHKLDSQ
;
A
#
# COMPACT_ATOMS: atom_id res chain seq x y z
N ARG A 1 -34.84 -89.38 49.53
CA ARG A 1 -36.17 -89.87 49.97
C ARG A 1 -36.42 -89.66 51.46
N LEU A 2 -35.43 -89.91 52.34
CA LEU A 2 -35.53 -89.69 53.80
C LEU A 2 -35.20 -88.26 54.27
N ARG A 3 -34.64 -87.40 53.41
CA ARG A 3 -34.33 -85.98 53.70
C ARG A 3 -35.44 -85.08 53.17
N GLU A 4 -35.97 -84.20 54.03
CA GLU A 4 -36.96 -83.18 53.66
C GLU A 4 -36.31 -82.07 52.82
N GLU A 5 -35.18 -81.50 53.27
CA GLU A 5 -34.39 -80.54 52.49
C GLU A 5 -33.45 -81.28 51.53
N ARG A 6 -33.91 -81.58 50.31
CA ARG A 6 -33.12 -82.33 49.32
C ARG A 6 -31.86 -81.58 48.84
N LEU A 7 -31.88 -80.24 48.90
CA LEU A 7 -30.73 -79.39 48.61
C LEU A 7 -29.57 -79.62 49.60
N SER A 8 -29.84 -80.07 50.83
CA SER A 8 -28.82 -80.31 51.84
C SER A 8 -27.79 -81.36 51.41
N LEU A 9 -28.19 -82.32 50.56
CA LEU A 9 -27.29 -83.35 50.02
C LEU A 9 -26.27 -82.75 49.04
N ILE A 10 -26.69 -81.76 48.24
CA ILE A 10 -25.79 -81.03 47.35
C ILE A 10 -24.84 -80.17 48.17
N LYS A 11 -25.34 -79.48 49.21
CA LYS A 11 -24.50 -78.74 50.17
C LYS A 11 -23.44 -79.67 50.79
N GLU A 12 -23.84 -80.87 51.22
CA GLU A 12 -22.92 -81.85 51.80
C GLU A 12 -21.84 -82.31 50.79
N CYS A 13 -22.22 -82.60 49.54
CA CYS A 13 -21.26 -82.92 48.47
C CYS A 13 -20.26 -81.78 48.23
N ILE A 14 -20.72 -80.53 48.22
CA ILE A 14 -19.88 -79.34 48.04
C ILE A 14 -18.92 -79.18 49.24
N THR A 15 -19.39 -79.38 50.47
CA THR A 15 -18.54 -79.26 51.68
C THR A 15 -17.47 -80.34 51.78
N GLN A 16 -17.74 -81.57 51.32
CA GLN A 16 -16.78 -82.67 51.38
C GLN A 16 -15.75 -82.64 50.23
N CYS A 17 -16.06 -81.94 49.13
CA CYS A 17 -15.17 -81.82 47.97
C CYS A 17 -14.96 -80.34 47.61
N PRO A 18 -13.85 -79.72 48.03
CA PRO A 18 -13.60 -78.30 47.82
C PRO A 18 -13.63 -77.87 46.34
N THR A 19 -13.32 -78.75 45.40
CA THR A 19 -13.32 -78.49 43.94
C THR A 19 -14.61 -78.87 43.23
N ALA A 20 -15.67 -79.26 43.97
CA ALA A 20 -16.97 -79.66 43.44
C ALA A 20 -17.59 -78.61 42.50
N TYR A 21 -17.32 -77.33 42.73
CA TYR A 21 -17.78 -76.22 41.87
C TYR A 21 -17.32 -76.31 40.41
N LYS A 22 -16.25 -77.07 40.10
CA LYS A 22 -15.78 -77.32 38.73
C LYS A 22 -16.60 -78.39 37.99
N GLN A 23 -17.43 -79.14 38.70
CA GLN A 23 -18.28 -80.23 38.17
C GLN A 23 -19.75 -79.81 38.14
N SER A 24 -20.03 -78.58 37.68
CA SER A 24 -21.39 -77.99 37.70
C SER A 24 -22.43 -78.83 36.97
N THR A 25 -22.08 -79.40 35.81
CA THR A 25 -22.97 -80.29 35.03
C THR A 25 -23.41 -81.52 35.82
N LEU A 26 -22.48 -82.15 36.54
CA LEU A 26 -22.74 -83.33 37.36
C LEU A 26 -23.63 -82.98 38.57
N LEU A 27 -23.38 -81.86 39.23
CA LEU A 27 -24.15 -81.43 40.40
C LEU A 27 -25.54 -80.93 40.03
N LEU A 28 -25.69 -80.28 38.87
CA LEU A 28 -26.99 -79.92 38.31
C LEU A 28 -27.79 -81.16 37.93
N GLU A 29 -27.16 -82.17 37.31
CA GLU A 29 -27.80 -83.44 36.99
C GLU A 29 -28.19 -84.22 38.26
N LEU A 30 -27.32 -84.22 39.28
CA LEU A 30 -27.64 -84.79 40.59
C LEU A 30 -28.83 -84.07 41.23
N ALA A 31 -28.88 -82.74 41.19
CA ALA A 31 -30.03 -81.96 41.66
C ALA A 31 -31.31 -82.30 40.91
N ARG A 32 -31.20 -82.53 39.59
CA ARG A 32 -32.30 -82.95 38.73
C ARG A 32 -32.86 -84.30 39.19
N LEU A 33 -31.99 -85.28 39.38
CA LEU A 33 -32.34 -86.63 39.85
C LEU A 33 -32.90 -86.62 41.29
N LEU A 34 -32.37 -85.77 42.16
CA LEU A 34 -32.84 -85.59 43.54
C LEU A 34 -34.18 -84.82 43.62
N ARG A 35 -34.67 -84.23 42.53
CA ARG A 35 -35.87 -83.38 42.54
C ARG A 35 -35.79 -82.27 43.60
N VAL A 36 -34.66 -81.58 43.65
CA VAL A 36 -34.49 -80.35 44.43
C VAL A 36 -35.48 -79.30 43.90
N SER A 37 -36.20 -78.63 44.81
CA SER A 37 -37.25 -77.65 44.47
C SER A 37 -38.40 -78.18 43.59
N GLY A 38 -38.69 -79.49 43.67
CA GLY A 38 -39.88 -80.07 43.03
C GLY A 38 -39.76 -80.15 41.51
N ASP A 39 -40.69 -79.51 40.80
CA ASP A 39 -40.75 -79.42 39.34
C ASP A 39 -40.24 -78.05 38.81
N ASP A 40 -39.85 -77.14 39.71
CA ASP A 40 -39.29 -75.84 39.32
C ASP A 40 -37.82 -75.98 38.92
N GLU A 41 -37.59 -76.08 37.62
CA GLU A 41 -36.25 -76.20 37.05
C GLU A 41 -35.42 -74.92 37.22
N SER A 42 -36.04 -73.74 37.10
CA SER A 42 -35.38 -72.45 37.27
C SER A 42 -34.89 -72.24 38.70
N GLN A 43 -35.75 -72.51 39.69
CA GLN A 43 -35.42 -72.40 41.10
C GLN A 43 -34.34 -73.42 41.50
N ARG A 44 -34.42 -74.65 40.97
CA ARG A 44 -33.41 -75.68 41.20
C ARG A 44 -32.05 -75.29 40.65
N ARG A 45 -32.01 -74.89 39.37
CA ARG A 45 -30.77 -74.48 38.70
C ARG A 45 -30.18 -73.27 39.40
N GLY A 46 -30.99 -72.27 39.74
CA GLY A 46 -30.58 -71.08 40.48
C GLY A 46 -29.96 -71.40 41.84
N GLN A 47 -30.62 -72.22 42.67
CA GLN A 47 -30.10 -72.64 43.98
C GLN A 47 -28.78 -73.40 43.90
N VAL A 48 -28.64 -74.31 42.93
CA VAL A 48 -27.39 -75.07 42.76
C VAL A 48 -26.28 -74.14 42.29
N LEU A 49 -26.51 -73.32 41.27
CA LEU A 49 -25.53 -72.37 40.76
C LEU A 49 -25.10 -71.34 41.82
N THR A 50 -26.01 -70.87 42.69
CA THR A 50 -25.65 -70.00 43.82
C THR A 50 -24.67 -70.70 44.76
N LEU A 51 -24.93 -71.96 45.15
CA LEU A 51 -24.01 -72.73 46.02
C LEU A 51 -22.65 -72.98 45.35
N LEU A 52 -22.63 -73.23 44.04
CA LEU A 52 -21.37 -73.42 43.29
C LEU A 52 -20.58 -72.12 43.16
N ALA A 53 -21.27 -71.00 42.90
CA ALA A 53 -20.67 -69.67 42.85
C ALA A 53 -20.09 -69.26 44.21
N GLU A 54 -20.81 -69.53 45.30
CA GLU A 54 -20.36 -69.30 46.67
C GLU A 54 -19.13 -70.18 46.98
N GLN A 55 -19.16 -71.48 46.69
CA GLN A 55 -18.03 -72.36 46.94
C GLN A 55 -16.78 -71.95 46.14
N ALA A 56 -16.96 -71.58 44.87
CA ALA A 56 -15.87 -71.09 44.03
C ALA A 56 -15.26 -69.81 44.60
N LEU A 57 -16.10 -68.89 45.11
CA LEU A 57 -15.67 -67.66 45.76
C LEU A 57 -14.86 -67.94 47.04
N HIS A 58 -15.34 -68.84 47.91
CA HIS A 58 -14.61 -69.26 49.11
C HIS A 58 -13.28 -69.96 48.79
N SER A 59 -13.17 -70.58 47.61
CA SER A 59 -11.95 -71.24 47.14
C SER A 59 -11.00 -70.29 46.37
N HIS A 60 -11.30 -68.98 46.33
CA HIS A 60 -10.58 -67.97 45.56
C HIS A 60 -10.49 -68.23 44.04
N ASP A 61 -11.37 -69.08 43.49
CA ASP A 61 -11.49 -69.30 42.04
C ASP A 61 -12.53 -68.34 41.46
N TYR A 62 -12.15 -67.07 41.36
CA TYR A 62 -13.04 -65.98 40.96
C TYR A 62 -13.58 -66.15 39.54
N LYS A 63 -12.82 -66.78 38.64
CA LYS A 63 -13.26 -67.04 37.26
C LYS A 63 -14.39 -68.06 37.23
N ALA A 64 -14.27 -69.16 37.97
CA ALA A 64 -15.34 -70.14 38.08
C ALA A 64 -16.58 -69.56 38.80
N SER A 65 -16.37 -68.75 39.84
CA SER A 65 -17.46 -68.05 40.53
C SER A 65 -18.20 -67.10 39.59
N TYR A 66 -17.46 -66.33 38.77
CA TYR A 66 -18.04 -65.42 37.79
C TYR A 66 -18.85 -66.14 36.71
N ILE A 67 -18.36 -67.25 36.17
CA ILE A 67 -19.10 -68.05 35.16
C ILE A 67 -20.45 -68.51 35.72
N HIS A 68 -20.47 -69.01 36.96
CA HIS A 68 -21.73 -69.41 37.61
C HIS A 68 -22.65 -68.21 37.86
N CYS A 69 -22.09 -67.05 38.23
CA CYS A 69 -22.86 -65.80 38.34
C CYS A 69 -23.42 -65.32 36.98
N GLN A 70 -22.66 -65.43 35.88
CA GLN A 70 -23.15 -65.10 34.54
C GLN A 70 -24.32 -65.99 34.14
N ASP A 71 -24.24 -67.29 34.44
CA ASP A 71 -25.37 -68.21 34.22
C ASP A 71 -26.60 -67.84 35.06
N LEU A 72 -26.41 -67.33 36.29
CA LEU A 72 -27.50 -66.82 37.14
C LEU A 72 -28.11 -65.54 36.56
N MET A 73 -27.29 -64.60 36.08
CA MET A 73 -27.72 -63.33 35.49
C MET A 73 -28.46 -63.55 34.17
N ALA A 74 -27.93 -64.41 33.29
CA ALA A 74 -28.58 -64.78 32.03
C ALA A 74 -29.92 -65.49 32.24
N ALA A 75 -30.06 -66.24 33.33
CA ALA A 75 -31.32 -66.86 33.73
C ALA A 75 -32.29 -65.91 34.48
N GLY A 76 -31.88 -64.66 34.77
CA GLY A 76 -32.69 -63.69 35.52
C GLY A 76 -32.98 -64.08 36.97
N TYR A 77 -32.13 -64.91 37.60
CA TYR A 77 -32.38 -65.46 38.93
C TYR A 77 -32.06 -64.46 40.06
N SER A 78 -33.05 -63.66 40.45
CA SER A 78 -32.89 -62.53 41.39
C SER A 78 -32.34 -62.93 42.78
N GLN A 79 -32.65 -64.12 43.29
CA GLN A 79 -32.15 -64.59 44.60
C GLN A 79 -30.62 -64.80 44.62
N GLY A 80 -29.99 -64.88 43.44
CA GLY A 80 -28.53 -64.92 43.28
C GLY A 80 -27.83 -63.57 43.50
N TRP A 81 -28.56 -62.49 43.81
CA TRP A 81 -27.98 -61.16 44.03
C TRP A 81 -26.90 -61.16 45.11
N GLY A 82 -27.03 -61.99 46.15
CA GLY A 82 -26.11 -62.03 47.28
C GLY A 82 -24.70 -62.48 46.88
N VAL A 83 -24.59 -63.57 46.11
CA VAL A 83 -23.29 -64.07 45.63
C VAL A 83 -22.69 -63.14 44.55
N CYS A 84 -23.52 -62.55 43.69
CA CYS A 84 -23.08 -61.53 42.73
C CYS A 84 -22.55 -60.29 43.46
N SER A 85 -23.22 -59.90 44.54
CA SER A 85 -22.82 -58.78 45.40
C SER A 85 -21.47 -59.02 46.07
N GLN A 86 -21.24 -60.23 46.61
CA GLN A 86 -19.99 -60.61 47.26
C GLN A 86 -18.82 -60.66 46.27
N LEU A 87 -19.02 -61.27 45.10
CA LEU A 87 -17.99 -61.35 44.07
C LEU A 87 -17.70 -59.96 43.45
N GLY A 88 -18.70 -59.13 43.20
CA GLY A 88 -18.50 -57.77 42.67
C GLY A 88 -17.78 -56.83 43.65
N GLN A 89 -17.95 -57.03 44.96
CA GLN A 89 -17.22 -56.30 46.01
C GLN A 89 -15.81 -56.85 46.29
N CYS A 90 -15.46 -58.01 45.73
CA CYS A 90 -14.18 -58.66 45.99
C CYS A 90 -13.02 -57.90 45.31
N GLU A 91 -12.19 -57.23 46.11
CA GLU A 91 -11.02 -56.48 45.61
C GLU A 91 -9.96 -57.38 44.96
N SER A 92 -9.86 -58.64 45.38
CA SER A 92 -8.93 -59.62 44.81
C SER A 92 -9.32 -60.10 43.40
N TYR A 93 -10.56 -59.85 42.97
CA TYR A 93 -10.97 -60.11 41.60
C TYR A 93 -10.64 -58.90 40.71
N THR A 94 -9.64 -59.05 39.85
CA THR A 94 -9.06 -57.93 39.08
C THR A 94 -9.88 -57.51 37.87
N GLN A 95 -10.87 -58.31 37.44
CA GLN A 95 -11.71 -58.02 36.28
C GLN A 95 -12.80 -57.00 36.65
N LEU A 96 -12.53 -55.71 36.40
CA LEU A 96 -13.44 -54.64 36.82
C LEU A 96 -14.77 -54.62 36.04
N SER A 97 -14.77 -54.92 34.74
CA SER A 97 -15.99 -55.00 33.93
C SER A 97 -16.93 -56.09 34.46
N ALA A 98 -16.39 -57.27 34.74
CA ALA A 98 -17.13 -58.36 35.37
C ALA A 98 -17.70 -57.95 36.74
N ARG A 99 -16.93 -57.25 37.57
CA ARG A 99 -17.41 -56.72 38.85
C ARG A 99 -18.52 -55.69 38.67
N GLN A 100 -18.45 -54.85 37.63
CA GLN A 100 -19.47 -53.85 37.33
C GLN A 100 -20.79 -54.50 36.91
N GLU A 101 -20.76 -55.52 36.05
CA GLU A 101 -21.94 -56.30 35.66
C GLU A 101 -22.60 -56.97 36.88
N LEU A 102 -21.80 -57.60 37.74
CA LEU A 102 -22.28 -58.24 38.97
C LEU A 102 -22.91 -57.22 39.94
N MET A 103 -22.32 -56.03 40.07
CA MET A 103 -22.85 -54.93 40.88
C MET A 103 -24.16 -54.38 40.33
N ALA A 104 -24.27 -54.22 39.01
CA ALA A 104 -25.50 -53.78 38.35
C ALA A 104 -26.64 -54.78 38.57
N PHE A 105 -26.37 -56.08 38.41
CA PHE A 105 -27.35 -57.12 38.70
C PHE A 105 -27.74 -57.15 40.18
N ALA A 106 -26.77 -57.04 41.09
CA ALA A 106 -27.03 -56.99 42.53
C ALA A 106 -27.89 -55.78 42.92
N LEU A 107 -27.59 -54.58 42.39
CA LEU A 107 -28.38 -53.36 42.65
C LEU A 107 -29.82 -53.47 42.15
N THR A 108 -30.01 -54.14 41.02
CA THR A 108 -31.34 -54.33 40.41
C THR A 108 -32.22 -55.28 41.25
N HIS A 109 -31.64 -56.26 41.93
CA HIS A 109 -32.37 -57.34 42.60
C HIS A 109 -32.22 -57.39 44.13
N CYS A 110 -31.39 -56.53 44.73
CA CYS A 110 -31.21 -56.49 46.18
C CYS A 110 -32.45 -55.95 46.91
N PRO A 111 -32.64 -56.32 48.20
CA PRO A 111 -33.67 -55.72 49.03
C PRO A 111 -33.36 -54.24 49.33
N PRO A 112 -34.37 -53.39 49.61
CA PRO A 112 -34.18 -51.95 49.85
C PRO A 112 -33.15 -51.60 50.92
N ALA A 113 -33.02 -52.42 51.96
CA ALA A 113 -32.06 -52.24 53.05
C ALA A 113 -30.58 -52.29 52.59
N ASN A 114 -30.30 -52.89 51.43
CA ASN A 114 -28.95 -53.09 50.91
C ASN A 114 -28.59 -52.10 49.79
N ILE A 115 -29.55 -51.35 49.24
CA ILE A 115 -29.34 -50.42 48.12
C ILE A 115 -28.26 -49.40 48.45
N GLN A 116 -28.33 -48.73 49.62
CA GLN A 116 -27.37 -47.70 49.99
C GLN A 116 -25.93 -48.23 50.03
N ASN A 117 -25.73 -49.38 50.67
CA ASN A 117 -24.40 -50.00 50.80
C ASN A 117 -23.86 -50.46 49.43
N LEU A 118 -24.72 -51.04 48.59
CA LEU A 118 -24.34 -51.48 47.25
C LEU A 118 -24.09 -50.31 46.30
N LEU A 119 -24.83 -49.19 46.43
CA LEU A 119 -24.57 -47.98 45.67
C LEU A 119 -23.23 -47.36 46.07
N ALA A 120 -22.90 -47.35 47.37
CA ALA A 120 -21.59 -46.90 47.84
C ALA A 120 -20.45 -47.78 47.29
N ALA A 121 -20.62 -49.10 47.31
CA ALA A 121 -19.67 -50.05 46.73
C ALA A 121 -19.54 -49.89 45.20
N SER A 122 -20.65 -49.74 44.50
CA SER A 122 -20.69 -49.50 43.05
C SER A 122 -20.06 -48.16 42.67
N SER A 123 -20.28 -47.11 43.47
CA SER A 123 -19.63 -45.80 43.28
C SER A 123 -18.11 -45.89 43.47
N SER A 124 -17.65 -46.63 44.48
CA SER A 124 -16.22 -46.90 44.70
C SER A 124 -15.61 -47.69 43.53
N LEU A 125 -16.31 -48.72 43.03
CA LEU A 125 -15.90 -49.49 41.85
C LEU A 125 -15.86 -48.62 40.59
N GLN A 126 -16.88 -47.80 40.35
CA GLN A 126 -16.94 -46.88 39.21
C GLN A 126 -15.79 -45.87 39.26
N THR A 127 -15.49 -45.34 40.44
CA THR A 127 -14.34 -44.47 40.68
C THR A 127 -13.04 -45.18 40.31
N GLN A 128 -12.87 -46.45 40.69
CA GLN A 128 -11.71 -47.27 40.33
C GLN A 128 -11.59 -47.48 38.81
N ILE A 129 -12.70 -47.76 38.12
CA ILE A 129 -12.76 -47.92 36.66
C ILE A 129 -12.35 -46.62 35.96
N LEU A 130 -12.93 -45.49 36.38
CA LEU A 130 -12.65 -44.19 35.78
C LEU A 130 -11.19 -43.75 35.99
N TYR A 131 -10.59 -44.05 37.16
CA TYR A 131 -9.17 -43.79 37.37
C TYR A 131 -8.26 -44.63 36.45
N GLN A 132 -8.61 -45.90 36.18
CA GLN A 132 -7.89 -46.69 35.18
C GLN A 132 -8.03 -46.09 33.79
N ALA A 133 -9.23 -45.65 33.41
CA ALA A 133 -9.47 -44.98 32.13
C ALA A 133 -8.71 -43.65 31.99
N MET A 134 -8.66 -42.83 33.06
CA MET A 134 -7.87 -41.59 33.10
C MET A 134 -6.38 -41.86 32.93
N ASN A 135 -5.82 -42.81 33.71
CA ASN A 135 -4.40 -43.17 33.63
C ASN A 135 -4.03 -43.72 32.25
N TYR A 136 -4.93 -44.49 31.63
CA TYR A 136 -4.74 -45.01 30.28
C TYR A 136 -4.71 -43.88 29.22
N LYS A 137 -5.66 -42.93 29.30
CA LYS A 137 -5.74 -41.80 28.37
C LYS A 137 -4.61 -40.77 28.54
N MET A 138 -4.00 -40.67 29.73
CA MET A 138 -2.86 -39.78 29.99
C MET A 138 -1.50 -40.36 29.52
N ALA A 139 -1.40 -41.66 29.23
CA ALA A 139 -0.15 -42.31 28.82
C ALA A 139 -0.37 -43.27 27.63
N PRO A 140 -0.30 -42.80 26.36
CA PRO A 140 -0.57 -43.66 25.21
C PRO A 140 0.61 -44.58 24.82
N SER A 141 1.61 -44.79 25.68
CA SER A 141 2.81 -45.55 25.32
C SER A 141 3.23 -46.53 26.40
N GLN A 142 2.58 -47.70 26.42
CA GLN A 142 3.19 -49.00 26.72
C GLN A 142 2.14 -50.10 26.50
N ALA A 143 1.95 -50.49 25.24
CA ALA A 143 1.39 -51.81 24.95
C ALA A 143 2.51 -52.85 25.10
N PRO A 144 2.32 -53.94 25.86
CA PRO A 144 3.31 -55.01 25.93
C PRO A 144 3.12 -55.98 24.76
N GLY A 145 4.09 -56.02 23.84
CA GLY A 145 4.32 -57.19 22.98
C GLY A 145 4.62 -56.89 21.51
N ALA A 146 5.92 -56.93 21.16
CA ALA A 146 6.47 -57.74 20.07
C ALA A 146 7.97 -57.46 19.98
N GLN A 147 8.78 -58.49 20.29
CA GLN A 147 10.18 -58.56 19.90
C GLN A 147 10.23 -58.77 18.38
N ASP A 148 10.95 -57.94 17.64
CA ASP A 148 12.12 -58.38 16.86
C ASP A 148 12.77 -57.25 16.05
N ASP A 149 14.09 -57.43 15.94
CA ASP A 149 15.04 -57.01 14.92
C ASP A 149 15.71 -55.63 14.89
N GLN A 150 17.01 -55.78 14.63
CA GLN A 150 18.13 -54.85 14.70
C GLN A 150 18.28 -53.99 13.45
N ASP A 151 19.01 -52.89 13.67
CA ASP A 151 20.14 -52.38 12.88
C ASP A 151 20.03 -51.08 12.05
N GLN A 152 20.98 -50.21 12.39
CA GLN A 152 21.70 -49.20 11.58
C GLN A 152 20.97 -47.95 11.04
N ALA A 153 21.32 -46.77 11.57
CA ALA A 153 22.44 -45.96 11.07
C ALA A 153 22.39 -44.52 11.62
N ALA A 154 23.53 -44.03 12.10
CA ALA A 154 23.78 -42.61 12.33
C ALA A 154 24.38 -41.99 11.05
N VAL A 155 24.01 -40.75 10.71
CA VAL A 155 24.89 -39.59 10.42
C VAL A 155 24.05 -38.41 9.88
N GLY A 156 24.05 -37.32 10.65
CA GLY A 156 24.45 -35.96 10.24
C GLY A 156 23.66 -35.17 9.18
N GLY A 157 23.07 -34.05 9.60
CA GLY A 157 22.73 -32.92 8.72
C GLY A 157 21.95 -31.83 9.47
N GLY A 158 22.65 -30.76 9.87
CA GLY A 158 22.06 -29.63 10.59
C GLY A 158 21.31 -28.64 9.69
N GLY A 159 20.30 -27.99 10.27
CA GLY A 159 19.63 -26.81 9.70
C GLY A 159 18.18 -26.71 10.13
N GLY A 160 17.86 -25.82 11.08
CA GLY A 160 16.46 -25.53 11.45
C GLY A 160 16.26 -25.09 12.90
N SER A 161 16.76 -23.90 13.26
CA SER A 161 16.37 -23.21 14.49
C SER A 161 14.91 -22.75 14.39
N GLY A 162 14.07 -23.10 15.37
CA GLY A 162 12.81 -22.40 15.60
C GLY A 162 11.63 -23.15 16.23
N LEU A 163 11.57 -24.50 16.20
CA LEU A 163 10.30 -25.21 16.50
C LEU A 163 10.35 -26.30 17.58
N SER A 164 11.46 -26.52 18.29
CA SER A 164 11.58 -27.66 19.22
C SER A 164 11.51 -27.35 20.72
N GLN A 165 11.28 -26.10 21.13
CA GLN A 165 11.22 -25.77 22.58
C GLN A 165 9.86 -26.06 23.23
N HIS A 166 8.74 -25.96 22.50
CA HIS A 166 7.41 -26.21 23.06
C HIS A 166 7.10 -27.70 23.28
N SER A 167 7.49 -28.58 22.34
CA SER A 167 7.34 -30.04 22.47
C SER A 167 8.20 -30.62 23.60
N ALA A 168 9.43 -30.13 23.77
CA ALA A 168 10.34 -30.59 24.82
C ALA A 168 9.97 -30.07 26.22
N LEU A 169 9.37 -28.87 26.31
CA LEU A 169 8.82 -28.35 27.57
C LEU A 169 7.57 -29.14 27.98
N LEU A 170 6.66 -29.43 27.05
CA LEU A 170 5.47 -30.26 27.23
C LEU A 170 5.82 -31.67 27.71
N GLN A 171 6.74 -32.36 27.05
CA GLN A 171 7.16 -33.70 27.49
C GLN A 171 7.83 -33.67 28.88
N ARG A 172 8.53 -32.58 29.22
CA ARG A 172 9.23 -32.45 30.52
C ARG A 172 8.29 -32.07 31.66
N THR A 173 7.26 -31.27 31.43
CA THR A 173 6.21 -30.99 32.43
C THR A 173 5.28 -32.17 32.58
N THR A 174 4.87 -32.84 31.50
CA THR A 174 4.08 -34.07 31.55
C THR A 174 4.86 -35.20 32.24
N ALA A 175 6.17 -35.35 31.99
CA ALA A 175 7.01 -36.32 32.71
C ALA A 175 7.16 -36.01 34.20
N ARG A 176 7.20 -34.73 34.60
CA ARG A 176 7.30 -34.31 36.01
C ARG A 176 5.97 -34.49 36.75
N THR A 177 4.85 -34.26 36.08
CA THR A 177 3.49 -34.59 36.56
C THR A 177 3.30 -36.10 36.67
N ILE A 178 3.83 -36.88 35.70
CA ILE A 178 3.90 -38.34 35.75
C ILE A 178 4.80 -38.82 36.91
N GLU A 179 5.95 -38.21 37.17
CA GLU A 179 6.85 -38.57 38.30
C GLU A 179 6.17 -38.37 39.66
N VAL A 180 5.40 -37.29 39.81
CA VAL A 180 4.64 -36.99 41.04
C VAL A 180 3.43 -37.92 41.22
N LEU A 181 2.75 -38.32 40.13
CA LEU A 181 1.59 -39.23 40.15
C LEU A 181 1.98 -40.72 40.21
N THR A 182 3.10 -41.13 39.61
CA THR A 182 3.60 -42.52 39.64
C THR A 182 4.29 -42.86 40.96
N SER A 183 4.94 -41.88 41.62
CA SER A 183 5.47 -42.04 42.99
C SER A 183 4.38 -42.16 44.06
N THR A 184 3.11 -41.89 43.72
CA THR A 184 1.93 -42.01 44.62
C THR A 184 1.03 -43.20 44.27
N THR A 185 1.62 -44.32 43.86
CA THR A 185 0.91 -45.58 43.53
C THR A 185 0.19 -46.26 44.72
N VAL A 186 0.05 -45.61 45.88
CA VAL A 186 -0.51 -46.27 47.09
C VAL A 186 -1.75 -45.59 47.67
N ASN A 187 -2.20 -44.40 47.25
CA ASN A 187 -3.45 -43.85 47.81
C ASN A 187 -4.27 -43.01 46.81
N THR A 188 -5.46 -43.52 46.45
CA THR A 188 -6.55 -42.84 45.72
C THR A 188 -6.87 -41.44 46.27
N LYS A 189 -6.54 -41.19 47.54
CA LYS A 189 -6.70 -39.92 48.26
C LYS A 189 -5.78 -38.78 47.76
N ALA A 190 -4.60 -39.09 47.21
CA ALA A 190 -3.64 -38.07 46.75
C ALA A 190 -4.05 -37.48 45.40
N VAL A 191 -4.54 -38.34 44.49
CA VAL A 191 -5.09 -37.94 43.17
C VAL A 191 -6.36 -37.09 43.34
N LEU A 192 -7.20 -37.41 44.33
CA LEU A 192 -8.38 -36.60 44.67
C LEU A 192 -8.00 -35.18 45.10
N ASN A 193 -6.95 -35.02 45.89
CA ASN A 193 -6.50 -33.71 46.37
C ASN A 193 -5.86 -32.85 45.27
N THR A 194 -5.19 -33.44 44.27
CA THR A 194 -4.65 -32.71 43.12
C THR A 194 -5.73 -32.31 42.12
N ILE A 195 -6.72 -33.19 41.89
CA ILE A 195 -7.93 -32.92 41.08
C ILE A 195 -8.84 -31.86 41.74
N SER A 196 -8.71 -31.60 43.04
CA SER A 196 -9.43 -30.50 43.69
C SER A 196 -8.76 -29.12 43.57
N ASP A 197 -7.54 -29.01 43.03
CA ASP A 197 -6.80 -27.74 42.94
C ASP A 197 -7.22 -26.92 41.69
N SER A 198 -7.91 -25.81 41.91
CA SER A 198 -8.35 -24.88 40.86
C SER A 198 -7.23 -24.36 39.94
N GLN A 199 -5.99 -24.22 40.46
CA GLN A 199 -4.87 -23.72 39.68
C GLN A 199 -4.33 -24.79 38.72
N TRP A 200 -4.32 -26.05 39.17
CA TRP A 200 -3.97 -27.19 38.32
C TRP A 200 -4.88 -27.30 37.09
N TRP A 201 -6.18 -26.99 37.22
CA TRP A 201 -7.13 -27.05 36.10
C TRP A 201 -6.87 -26.00 35.03
N LYS A 202 -6.64 -24.75 35.44
CA LYS A 202 -6.31 -23.67 34.50
C LYS A 202 -5.07 -24.01 33.68
N ASP A 203 -4.05 -24.55 34.33
CA ASP A 203 -2.79 -24.90 33.67
C ASP A 203 -2.92 -26.19 32.83
N SER A 204 -3.60 -27.23 33.33
CA SER A 204 -3.69 -28.54 32.68
C SER A 204 -4.65 -28.58 31.48
N ILE A 205 -5.74 -27.81 31.49
CA ILE A 205 -6.70 -27.76 30.39
C ILE A 205 -6.13 -27.09 29.14
N SER A 206 -5.18 -26.15 29.31
CA SER A 206 -4.43 -25.59 28.18
C SER A 206 -3.68 -26.66 27.36
N TYR A 207 -3.34 -27.79 28.02
CA TYR A 207 -2.64 -28.93 27.44
C TYR A 207 -3.58 -30.07 26.99
N LEU A 208 -4.89 -29.97 27.27
CA LEU A 208 -5.93 -30.92 26.84
C LEU A 208 -6.56 -30.55 25.50
N ARG A 209 -6.04 -29.52 24.80
CA ARG A 209 -6.41 -29.29 23.40
C ARG A 209 -6.25 -30.59 22.61
N PRO A 210 -7.22 -30.97 21.76
CA PRO A 210 -7.07 -32.15 20.94
C PRO A 210 -5.80 -32.04 20.10
N LEU A 211 -4.93 -33.04 20.18
CA LEU A 211 -4.01 -33.37 19.09
C LEU A 211 -4.86 -33.80 17.89
N HIS A 212 -5.44 -32.83 17.17
CA HIS A 212 -6.01 -33.01 15.83
C HIS A 212 -5.38 -32.04 14.82
N GLY A 213 -4.13 -31.64 15.07
CA GLY A 213 -3.32 -30.81 14.19
C GLY A 213 -2.12 -31.54 13.58
N GLN A 214 -2.20 -32.87 13.38
CA GLN A 214 -1.24 -33.58 12.55
C GLN A 214 -1.99 -34.49 11.58
N GLU A 215 -1.99 -34.09 10.31
CA GLU A 215 -2.23 -34.96 9.16
C GLU A 215 -1.29 -36.17 9.29
N SER A 216 -1.84 -37.31 9.68
CA SER A 216 -1.25 -38.61 9.43
C SER A 216 -2.30 -39.43 8.72
N ASP A 217 -2.21 -39.43 7.39
CA ASP A 217 -2.80 -40.45 6.54
C ASP A 217 -2.48 -41.84 7.12
N LEU A 218 -3.53 -42.63 7.38
CA LEU A 218 -3.63 -44.08 7.13
C LEU A 218 -4.91 -44.62 7.81
N HIS A 219 -5.98 -44.69 7.00
CA HIS A 219 -7.16 -45.54 7.18
C HIS A 219 -7.96 -45.48 8.50
N SER A 220 -8.71 -44.39 8.69
CA SER A 220 -10.11 -44.45 9.16
C SER A 220 -10.86 -43.23 8.61
N THR A 221 -11.99 -43.47 7.95
CA THR A 221 -12.76 -42.48 7.19
C THR A 221 -13.29 -41.31 8.04
N GLY A 222 -13.16 -40.09 7.51
CA GLY A 222 -13.36 -38.83 8.24
C GLY A 222 -14.78 -38.49 8.68
N SER A 223 -14.93 -37.92 9.87
CA SER A 223 -16.22 -37.38 10.34
C SER A 223 -16.16 -36.38 11.51
N ALA A 224 -15.01 -36.01 12.07
CA ALA A 224 -15.00 -35.29 13.35
C ALA A 224 -15.45 -33.80 13.30
N ASN A 225 -15.54 -33.16 12.13
CA ASN A 225 -15.75 -31.70 12.01
C ASN A 225 -16.80 -31.25 10.96
N GLN A 226 -17.77 -32.09 10.60
CA GLN A 226 -18.68 -31.78 9.48
C GLN A 226 -19.64 -30.60 9.71
N ASN A 227 -19.90 -30.19 10.96
CA ASN A 227 -20.75 -29.03 11.31
C ASN A 227 -20.00 -27.95 12.11
N ALA A 228 -18.68 -27.83 11.95
CA ALA A 228 -17.89 -26.84 12.69
C ALA A 228 -18.30 -25.38 12.40
N GLY A 229 -18.86 -25.12 11.21
CA GLY A 229 -19.41 -23.81 10.81
C GLY A 229 -20.78 -23.47 11.40
N LEU A 230 -21.43 -24.42 12.09
CA LEU A 230 -22.78 -24.30 12.65
C LEU A 230 -23.82 -23.87 11.60
N GLU A 231 -23.81 -24.53 10.44
CA GLU A 231 -24.77 -24.26 9.36
C GLU A 231 -26.16 -24.84 9.67
N ARG A 232 -26.20 -25.97 10.40
CA ARG A 232 -27.42 -26.62 10.87
C ARG A 232 -27.38 -26.81 12.39
N GLN A 233 -28.55 -26.83 13.03
CA GLN A 233 -28.65 -27.04 14.47
C GLN A 233 -28.29 -28.50 14.81
N GLY A 234 -27.23 -28.69 15.59
CA GLY A 234 -26.83 -30.01 16.08
C GLY A 234 -27.79 -30.55 17.14
N CYS A 235 -28.23 -31.80 17.00
CA CYS A 235 -29.00 -32.50 18.02
C CYS A 235 -28.64 -33.99 18.11
N SER A 236 -28.89 -34.60 19.28
CA SER A 236 -28.87 -36.05 19.43
C SER A 236 -29.82 -36.73 18.44
N SER A 237 -29.40 -37.89 17.92
CA SER A 237 -30.19 -38.77 17.03
C SER A 237 -31.58 -39.10 17.61
N PHE A 238 -31.69 -39.16 18.94
CA PHE A 238 -32.96 -39.41 19.62
C PHE A 238 -34.00 -38.29 19.41
N TYR A 239 -33.56 -37.05 19.19
CA TYR A 239 -34.44 -35.87 19.07
C TYR A 239 -34.57 -35.34 17.64
N GLU A 240 -34.07 -36.06 16.63
CA GLU A 240 -34.04 -35.62 15.23
C GLU A 240 -35.42 -35.14 14.72
N GLU A 241 -36.48 -35.89 15.03
CA GLU A 241 -37.85 -35.58 14.58
C GLU A 241 -38.45 -34.29 15.19
N LEU A 242 -37.81 -33.70 16.20
CA LEU A 242 -38.28 -32.47 16.86
C LEU A 242 -37.79 -31.19 16.19
N PHE A 243 -36.84 -31.28 15.26
CA PHE A 243 -36.21 -30.14 14.61
C PHE A 243 -36.40 -30.18 13.09
N ASP A 244 -36.48 -29.01 12.47
CA ASP A 244 -36.52 -28.88 11.01
C ASP A 244 -35.09 -28.89 10.45
N ASP A 245 -34.72 -29.92 9.68
CA ASP A 245 -33.37 -30.12 9.10
C ASP A 245 -32.21 -30.00 10.11
N PRO A 246 -32.19 -30.81 11.19
CA PRO A 246 -31.08 -30.80 12.13
C PRO A 246 -29.82 -31.47 11.56
N TYR A 247 -28.68 -31.15 12.17
CA TYR A 247 -27.47 -31.94 12.01
C TYR A 247 -27.44 -33.06 13.04
N VAL A 248 -27.43 -34.31 12.57
CA VAL A 248 -27.25 -35.51 13.41
C VAL A 248 -25.87 -36.09 13.15
N ASN A 249 -25.08 -36.26 14.20
CA ASN A 249 -23.74 -36.83 14.10
C ASN A 249 -23.81 -38.34 13.77
N PRO A 250 -23.23 -38.81 12.65
CA PRO A 250 -23.28 -40.24 12.27
C PRO A 250 -22.63 -41.18 13.28
N MET A 251 -21.70 -40.68 14.11
CA MET A 251 -20.98 -41.48 15.12
C MET A 251 -21.77 -41.69 16.42
N ASP A 252 -22.86 -40.94 16.63
CA ASP A 252 -23.73 -41.01 17.81
C ASP A 252 -25.03 -41.80 17.54
N ASP A 253 -25.07 -42.56 16.43
CA ASP A 253 -26.17 -43.47 16.12
C ASP A 253 -26.07 -44.77 16.94
N VAL A 254 -26.52 -44.68 18.18
CA VAL A 254 -26.55 -45.80 19.13
C VAL A 254 -27.72 -46.75 18.86
N TYR A 255 -28.74 -46.31 18.12
CA TYR A 255 -29.98 -47.07 17.96
C TYR A 255 -29.97 -48.00 16.74
N SER A 256 -29.05 -47.80 15.78
CA SER A 256 -28.91 -48.68 14.62
C SER A 256 -28.02 -49.90 14.85
N SER A 257 -27.19 -49.94 15.91
CA SER A 257 -26.31 -51.08 16.20
C SER A 257 -26.25 -51.44 17.70
N TYR A 258 -26.44 -52.71 18.04
CA TYR A 258 -26.45 -53.23 19.42
C TYR A 258 -25.05 -53.46 20.04
N ASP A 259 -23.97 -53.31 19.25
CA ASP A 259 -22.58 -53.56 19.66
C ASP A 259 -21.80 -52.28 20.03
N TYR A 260 -22.49 -51.19 20.38
CA TYR A 260 -21.85 -49.91 20.65
C TYR A 260 -21.43 -49.75 22.12
N VAL A 261 -20.12 -49.60 22.35
CA VAL A 261 -19.58 -49.06 23.61
C VAL A 261 -19.25 -47.58 23.34
N PRO A 262 -19.97 -46.62 23.95
CA PRO A 262 -19.65 -45.21 23.78
C PRO A 262 -18.21 -44.92 24.21
N GLN A 263 -17.42 -44.40 23.29
CA GLN A 263 -16.08 -43.93 23.62
C GLN A 263 -16.21 -42.56 24.28
N GLU A 264 -16.43 -42.55 25.59
CA GLU A 264 -16.57 -41.30 26.37
C GLU A 264 -15.36 -40.41 26.14
N ASP A 265 -15.56 -39.10 26.02
CA ASP A 265 -14.45 -38.16 25.89
C ASP A 265 -13.67 -38.07 27.22
N PHE A 266 -12.37 -37.75 27.16
CA PHE A 266 -11.56 -37.51 28.35
C PHE A 266 -12.19 -36.46 29.27
N ALA A 267 -12.76 -35.37 28.73
CA ALA A 267 -13.43 -34.34 29.52
C ALA A 267 -14.70 -34.87 30.25
N GLU A 268 -15.46 -35.77 29.62
CA GLU A 268 -16.62 -36.41 30.25
C GLU A 268 -16.20 -37.36 31.38
N VAL A 269 -15.16 -38.17 31.14
CA VAL A 269 -14.55 -39.05 32.14
C VAL A 269 -14.05 -38.24 33.34
N LEU A 270 -13.43 -37.09 33.09
CA LEU A 270 -12.98 -36.16 34.14
C LEU A 270 -14.13 -35.58 34.94
N LEU A 271 -15.18 -35.07 34.28
CA LEU A 271 -16.35 -34.49 34.95
C LEU A 271 -17.02 -35.53 35.85
N ARG A 272 -17.22 -36.76 35.34
CA ARG A 272 -17.80 -37.87 36.12
C ARG A 272 -16.95 -38.24 37.32
N THR A 273 -15.63 -38.35 37.14
CA THR A 273 -14.70 -38.65 38.23
C THR A 273 -14.75 -37.57 39.31
N GLY A 274 -14.74 -36.30 38.91
CA GLY A 274 -14.85 -35.15 39.82
C GLY A 274 -16.16 -35.13 40.61
N LYS A 275 -17.30 -35.40 39.96
CA LYS A 275 -18.60 -35.42 40.63
C LYS A 275 -18.80 -36.63 41.56
N LEU A 276 -18.25 -37.80 41.21
CA LEU A 276 -18.23 -38.95 42.12
C LEU A 276 -17.36 -38.68 43.35
N ALA A 277 -16.22 -38.01 43.17
CA ALA A 277 -15.36 -37.57 44.27
C ALA A 277 -16.07 -36.58 45.20
N GLU A 278 -16.73 -35.57 44.64
CA GLU A 278 -17.53 -34.59 45.39
C GLU A 278 -18.63 -35.30 46.21
N THR A 279 -19.35 -36.26 45.59
CA THR A 279 -20.39 -37.06 46.25
C THR A 279 -19.82 -37.89 47.41
N LYS A 280 -18.64 -38.50 47.22
CA LYS A 280 -17.95 -39.26 48.28
C LYS A 280 -17.53 -38.39 49.47
N SER A 281 -17.28 -37.10 49.23
CA SER A 281 -16.97 -36.11 50.28
C SER A 281 -18.21 -35.48 50.91
N GLU A 282 -19.43 -35.91 50.52
CA GLU A 282 -20.69 -35.28 50.93
C GLU A 282 -20.74 -33.77 50.65
N GLY A 283 -20.04 -33.32 49.60
CA GLY A 283 -19.94 -31.91 49.20
C GLY A 283 -18.95 -31.08 50.02
N GLN A 284 -18.13 -31.68 50.90
CA GLN A 284 -17.09 -30.96 51.65
C GLN A 284 -15.92 -30.51 50.76
N GLN A 285 -15.64 -31.25 49.69
CA GLN A 285 -14.64 -30.90 48.68
C GLN A 285 -15.35 -30.70 47.33
N LEU A 286 -15.55 -29.43 46.95
CA LEU A 286 -16.20 -29.08 45.69
C LEU A 286 -15.26 -29.31 44.51
N PHE A 287 -15.78 -29.94 43.46
CA PHE A 287 -15.05 -30.11 42.21
C PHE A 287 -15.11 -28.82 41.36
N PRO A 288 -13.97 -28.20 41.00
CA PRO A 288 -13.94 -26.98 40.19
C PRO A 288 -14.25 -27.29 38.73
N ALA A 289 -15.55 -27.41 38.41
CA ALA A 289 -16.03 -27.91 37.12
C ALA A 289 -16.00 -26.90 35.98
N THR A 290 -15.80 -25.60 36.25
CA THR A 290 -15.99 -24.50 35.28
C THR A 290 -15.28 -24.76 33.95
N GLU A 291 -13.97 -24.97 33.96
CA GLU A 291 -13.18 -25.13 32.74
C GLU A 291 -13.54 -26.42 31.97
N VAL A 292 -13.85 -27.51 32.69
CA VAL A 292 -14.28 -28.77 32.09
C VAL A 292 -15.65 -28.61 31.43
N LEU A 293 -16.58 -27.90 32.08
CA LEU A 293 -17.91 -27.61 31.53
C LEU A 293 -17.84 -26.68 30.32
N LEU A 294 -16.96 -25.67 30.33
CA LEU A 294 -16.75 -24.78 29.18
C LEU A 294 -16.18 -25.55 27.98
N GLN A 295 -15.24 -26.46 28.20
CA GLN A 295 -14.69 -27.31 27.15
C GLN A 295 -15.76 -28.26 26.58
N LEU A 296 -16.48 -28.96 27.46
CA LEU A 296 -17.58 -29.84 27.07
C LEU A 296 -18.69 -29.11 26.31
N ALA A 297 -19.05 -27.89 26.74
CA ALA A 297 -20.01 -27.05 26.03
C ALA A 297 -19.53 -26.70 24.62
N SER A 298 -18.25 -26.35 24.46
CA SER A 298 -17.66 -26.03 23.16
C SER A 298 -17.61 -27.26 22.24
N ASP A 299 -17.25 -28.42 22.77
CA ASP A 299 -17.13 -29.67 22.00
C ASP A 299 -18.51 -30.26 21.64
N ALA A 300 -19.53 -29.99 22.46
CA ALA A 300 -20.91 -30.39 22.19
C ALA A 300 -21.59 -29.42 21.21
N PHE A 301 -21.23 -28.15 21.16
CA PHE A 301 -21.91 -27.10 20.38
C PHE A 301 -22.24 -27.49 18.92
N PRO A 302 -21.31 -28.04 18.11
CA PRO A 302 -21.61 -28.41 16.72
C PRO A 302 -22.40 -29.72 16.56
N ARG A 303 -22.47 -30.55 17.60
CA ARG A 303 -23.07 -31.89 17.57
C ARG A 303 -24.43 -31.96 18.26
N ASP A 304 -24.54 -31.35 19.43
CA ASP A 304 -25.75 -31.28 20.25
C ASP A 304 -25.80 -29.94 21.02
N MET A 305 -26.53 -28.97 20.48
CA MET A 305 -26.70 -27.65 21.10
C MET A 305 -27.49 -27.70 22.41
N THR A 306 -28.33 -28.72 22.60
CA THR A 306 -29.10 -28.90 23.84
C THR A 306 -28.19 -29.36 24.97
N LEU A 307 -27.30 -30.31 24.67
CA LEU A 307 -26.27 -30.75 25.61
C LEU A 307 -25.27 -29.63 25.92
N ALA A 308 -24.85 -28.87 24.91
CA ALA A 308 -24.01 -27.69 25.12
C ALA A 308 -24.67 -26.67 26.06
N LEU A 309 -25.95 -26.36 25.84
CA LEU A 309 -26.72 -25.49 26.74
C LEU A 309 -26.82 -26.06 28.16
N ALA A 310 -27.01 -27.37 28.31
CA ALA A 310 -27.06 -28.02 29.62
C ALA A 310 -25.73 -27.86 30.39
N TYR A 311 -24.59 -27.99 29.72
CA TYR A 311 -23.27 -27.73 30.34
C TYR A 311 -23.11 -26.26 30.75
N LEU A 312 -23.56 -25.32 29.92
CA LEU A 312 -23.53 -23.88 30.24
C LEU A 312 -24.44 -23.55 31.43
N LEU A 313 -25.63 -24.14 31.51
CA LEU A 313 -26.55 -23.97 32.65
C LEU A 313 -26.03 -24.60 33.94
N ALA A 314 -25.12 -25.57 33.85
CA ALA A 314 -24.47 -26.21 34.99
C ALA A 314 -23.24 -25.44 35.52
N LEU A 315 -22.86 -24.32 34.88
CA LEU A 315 -21.71 -23.53 35.31
C LEU A 315 -21.92 -22.96 36.72
N PRO A 316 -20.89 -23.02 37.59
CA PRO A 316 -20.97 -22.40 38.92
C PRO A 316 -21.16 -20.88 38.86
N GLN A 317 -20.54 -20.22 37.87
CA GLN A 317 -20.72 -18.79 37.61
C GLN A 317 -21.34 -18.56 36.23
N VAL A 318 -22.49 -17.87 36.21
CA VAL A 318 -23.35 -17.75 35.03
C VAL A 318 -22.70 -16.96 33.90
N LEU A 319 -21.89 -15.95 34.24
CA LEU A 319 -21.23 -15.08 33.26
C LEU A 319 -20.07 -15.76 32.53
N ASP A 320 -19.49 -16.83 33.09
CA ASP A 320 -18.38 -17.57 32.47
C ASP A 320 -18.76 -18.18 31.12
N ALA A 321 -20.06 -18.40 30.87
CA ALA A 321 -20.59 -18.84 29.58
C ALA A 321 -20.17 -17.95 28.39
N ASN A 322 -19.89 -16.66 28.63
CA ASN A 322 -19.39 -15.74 27.59
C ASN A 322 -18.11 -16.26 26.94
N SER A 323 -17.21 -16.86 27.73
CA SER A 323 -15.95 -17.43 27.24
C SER A 323 -16.15 -18.61 26.29
N CYS A 324 -17.28 -19.30 26.36
CA CYS A 324 -17.67 -20.33 25.40
C CYS A 324 -18.23 -19.69 24.13
N PHE A 325 -19.18 -18.76 24.26
CA PHE A 325 -19.81 -18.09 23.12
C PHE A 325 -18.83 -17.25 22.28
N GLU A 326 -17.81 -16.65 22.89
CA GLU A 326 -16.74 -15.94 22.17
C GLU A 326 -15.85 -16.86 21.32
N LYS A 327 -15.72 -18.14 21.69
CA LYS A 327 -14.96 -19.13 20.92
C LYS A 327 -15.75 -19.71 19.75
N GLN A 328 -17.08 -19.57 19.76
CA GLN A 328 -17.94 -20.11 18.71
C GLN A 328 -17.92 -19.23 17.45
N PRO A 329 -18.15 -19.83 16.25
CA PRO A 329 -18.33 -19.05 15.03
C PRO A 329 -19.51 -18.07 15.18
N PRO A 330 -19.37 -16.81 14.72
CA PRO A 330 -20.46 -15.82 14.77
C PRO A 330 -21.51 -16.15 13.70
N CYS A 331 -22.45 -17.03 14.05
CA CYS A 331 -23.55 -17.48 13.19
C CYS A 331 -24.90 -17.20 13.87
N ALA A 332 -25.99 -17.31 13.11
CA ALA A 332 -27.33 -17.13 13.67
C ALA A 332 -27.58 -18.04 14.88
N LEU A 333 -27.20 -19.31 14.80
CA LEU A 333 -27.43 -20.31 15.84
C LEU A 333 -26.69 -19.99 17.15
N SER A 334 -25.40 -19.63 17.07
CA SER A 334 -24.60 -19.30 18.26
C SER A 334 -25.06 -18.01 18.94
N LEU A 335 -25.39 -16.99 18.16
CA LEU A 335 -25.89 -15.70 18.65
C LEU A 335 -27.29 -15.83 19.25
N GLN A 336 -28.17 -16.63 18.63
CA GLN A 336 -29.50 -16.95 19.17
C GLN A 336 -29.41 -17.75 20.46
N LEU A 337 -28.53 -18.76 20.53
CA LEU A 337 -28.35 -19.56 21.74
C LEU A 337 -27.78 -18.71 22.90
N ALA A 338 -26.85 -17.80 22.61
CA ALA A 338 -26.34 -16.84 23.61
C ALA A 338 -27.46 -15.92 24.12
N ALA A 339 -28.23 -15.32 23.21
CA ALA A 339 -29.39 -14.50 23.58
C ALA A 339 -30.41 -15.29 24.41
N TYR A 340 -30.67 -16.55 24.05
CA TYR A 340 -31.56 -17.43 24.82
C TYR A 340 -31.02 -17.73 26.21
N TYR A 341 -29.74 -18.12 26.33
CA TYR A 341 -29.07 -18.40 27.59
C TYR A 341 -29.17 -17.21 28.56
N TYR A 342 -28.76 -16.01 28.11
CA TYR A 342 -28.82 -14.82 28.97
C TYR A 342 -30.25 -14.42 29.30
N SER A 343 -31.20 -14.56 28.36
CA SER A 343 -32.63 -14.31 28.63
C SER A 343 -33.18 -15.24 29.71
N LEU A 344 -32.81 -16.52 29.66
CA LEU A 344 -33.21 -17.52 30.64
C LEU A 344 -32.63 -17.23 32.02
N GLN A 345 -31.36 -16.83 32.10
CA GLN A 345 -30.69 -16.48 33.35
C GLN A 345 -31.27 -15.21 33.98
N ILE A 346 -31.50 -14.16 33.17
CA ILE A 346 -32.16 -12.92 33.61
C ILE A 346 -33.56 -13.23 34.14
N TYR A 347 -34.36 -14.00 33.38
CA TYR A 347 -35.71 -14.35 33.81
C TYR A 347 -35.70 -15.15 35.13
N SER A 348 -34.82 -16.14 35.26
CA SER A 348 -34.71 -16.97 36.46
C SER A 348 -34.33 -16.14 37.70
N ARG A 349 -33.52 -15.08 37.54
CA ARG A 349 -33.18 -14.16 38.64
C ARG A 349 -34.32 -13.21 39.00
N LEU A 350 -34.99 -12.64 37.99
CA LEU A 350 -36.13 -11.73 38.20
C LEU A 350 -37.35 -12.45 38.80
N VAL A 351 -37.56 -13.71 38.44
CA VAL A 351 -38.63 -14.57 38.96
C VAL A 351 -38.04 -15.92 39.40
N PRO A 352 -37.59 -16.04 40.66
CA PRO A 352 -36.98 -17.26 41.17
C PRO A 352 -37.90 -18.48 41.01
N CYS A 353 -37.45 -19.42 40.20
CA CYS A 353 -38.26 -20.52 39.66
C CYS A 353 -38.56 -21.66 40.65
N PHE A 354 -37.98 -21.67 41.85
CA PHE A 354 -38.03 -22.83 42.74
C PHE A 354 -38.93 -22.60 43.97
N LYS A 355 -40.23 -22.81 43.75
CA LYS A 355 -41.17 -23.27 44.77
C LYS A 355 -41.87 -24.53 44.25
N ASP A 356 -41.21 -25.66 44.47
CA ASP A 356 -41.75 -27.04 44.49
C ASP A 356 -42.28 -27.75 43.20
N ARG A 357 -42.20 -27.19 41.98
CA ARG A 357 -42.47 -27.96 40.72
C ARG A 357 -41.64 -27.49 39.53
N CYS A 358 -41.45 -28.35 38.51
CA CYS A 358 -40.78 -28.00 37.24
C CYS A 358 -41.34 -26.68 36.69
N SER A 359 -40.50 -25.64 36.67
CA SER A 359 -40.90 -24.28 36.29
C SER A 359 -41.43 -24.22 34.86
N PRO A 360 -42.50 -23.46 34.58
CA PRO A 360 -42.98 -23.23 33.22
C PRO A 360 -41.94 -22.51 32.34
N LEU A 361 -40.90 -21.91 32.93
CA LEU A 361 -39.79 -21.26 32.23
C LEU A 361 -39.16 -22.18 31.17
N TYR A 362 -38.82 -23.40 31.54
CA TYR A 362 -38.13 -24.36 30.65
C TYR A 362 -39.05 -24.98 29.59
N ARG A 363 -40.35 -24.64 29.61
CA ARG A 363 -41.33 -25.04 28.59
C ARG A 363 -41.72 -23.87 27.68
N ALA A 364 -41.22 -22.67 27.95
CA ALA A 364 -41.48 -21.51 27.12
C ALA A 364 -40.74 -21.65 25.79
N ASP A 365 -41.38 -21.16 24.73
CA ASP A 365 -40.72 -21.03 23.43
C ASP A 365 -39.50 -20.08 23.56
N PRO A 366 -38.30 -20.50 23.10
CA PRO A 366 -37.08 -19.71 23.24
C PRO A 366 -37.19 -18.29 22.66
N LYS A 367 -37.88 -18.14 21.52
CA LYS A 367 -38.04 -16.86 20.83
C LYS A 367 -38.96 -15.94 21.61
N GLU A 368 -40.06 -16.45 22.16
CA GLU A 368 -40.95 -15.67 23.03
C GLU A 368 -40.27 -15.26 24.34
N LEU A 369 -39.42 -16.11 24.92
CA LEU A 369 -38.64 -15.77 26.11
C LEU A 369 -37.66 -14.62 25.83
N ILE A 370 -36.85 -14.74 24.78
CA ILE A 370 -35.93 -13.67 24.35
C ILE A 370 -36.71 -12.37 24.15
N ARG A 371 -37.80 -12.42 23.37
CA ARG A 371 -38.64 -11.24 23.10
C ARG A 371 -39.18 -10.59 24.36
N LEU A 372 -39.68 -11.39 25.31
CA LEU A 372 -40.23 -10.89 26.57
C LEU A 372 -39.16 -10.21 27.41
N VAL A 373 -38.01 -10.86 27.59
CA VAL A 373 -36.90 -10.35 28.41
C VAL A 373 -36.27 -9.11 27.77
N THR A 374 -35.95 -9.14 26.48
CA THR A 374 -35.42 -7.97 25.76
C THR A 374 -36.36 -6.77 25.84
N ARG A 375 -37.68 -6.98 25.72
CA ARG A 375 -38.67 -5.91 25.91
C ARG A 375 -38.67 -5.36 27.34
N HIS A 376 -38.56 -6.22 28.34
CA HIS A 376 -38.49 -5.79 29.73
C HIS A 376 -37.24 -4.96 30.01
N VAL A 377 -36.07 -5.45 29.56
CA VAL A 377 -34.78 -4.77 29.67
C VAL A 377 -34.78 -3.40 28.99
N THR A 378 -35.26 -3.32 27.75
CA THR A 378 -35.32 -2.04 27.00
C THR A 378 -36.29 -1.03 27.64
N SER A 379 -37.41 -1.49 28.20
CA SER A 379 -38.35 -0.61 28.91
C SER A 379 -37.80 -0.05 30.23
N HIS A 380 -36.78 -0.68 30.79
CA HIS A 380 -36.07 -0.26 32.02
C HIS A 380 -34.65 0.25 31.70
N GLY A 381 -34.38 0.66 30.46
CA GLY A 381 -33.08 1.22 30.07
C GLY A 381 -32.76 2.50 30.86
N GLY A 382 -31.71 2.45 31.69
CA GLY A 382 -31.24 3.56 32.53
C GLY A 382 -31.68 3.52 34.00
N SER A 383 -32.40 2.49 34.45
CA SER A 383 -32.65 2.25 35.89
C SER A 383 -31.53 1.45 36.54
N ASP A 384 -31.19 1.78 37.79
CA ASP A 384 -30.29 0.99 38.63
C ASP A 384 -30.95 -0.37 38.96
N TRP A 385 -30.38 -1.46 38.44
CA TRP A 385 -30.91 -2.83 38.62
C TRP A 385 -30.66 -3.37 40.04
N GLY A 386 -29.84 -2.70 40.85
CA GLY A 386 -29.57 -3.05 42.25
C GLY A 386 -28.79 -4.36 42.48
N ASP A 387 -28.58 -5.16 41.43
CA ASP A 387 -27.78 -6.39 41.39
C ASP A 387 -26.75 -6.26 40.26
N GLU A 388 -25.47 -6.13 40.62
CA GLU A 388 -24.35 -5.98 39.68
C GLU A 388 -24.24 -7.15 38.70
N GLU A 389 -24.58 -8.37 39.13
CA GLU A 389 -24.56 -9.54 38.26
C GLU A 389 -25.73 -9.54 37.28
N LEU A 390 -26.91 -9.05 37.69
CA LEU A 390 -28.05 -8.86 36.79
C LEU A 390 -27.75 -7.80 35.73
N GLU A 391 -27.11 -6.70 36.11
CA GLU A 391 -26.67 -5.65 35.18
C GLU A 391 -25.66 -6.20 34.16
N ALA A 392 -24.70 -7.02 34.61
CA ALA A 392 -23.75 -7.69 33.72
C ALA A 392 -24.44 -8.66 32.74
N LEU A 393 -25.43 -9.44 33.20
CA LEU A 393 -26.22 -10.33 32.32
C LEU A 393 -27.03 -9.53 31.29
N VAL A 394 -27.61 -8.40 31.70
CA VAL A 394 -28.31 -7.48 30.81
C VAL A 394 -27.37 -6.93 29.74
N GLY A 395 -26.15 -6.53 30.12
CA GLY A 395 -25.11 -6.09 29.19
C GLY A 395 -24.76 -7.17 28.15
N GLN A 396 -24.62 -8.42 28.58
CA GLN A 396 -24.37 -9.54 27.66
C GLN A 396 -25.55 -9.80 26.71
N LEU A 397 -26.79 -9.77 27.21
CA LEU A 397 -27.97 -9.92 26.35
C LEU A 397 -28.03 -8.81 25.28
N GLN A 398 -27.76 -7.56 25.66
CA GLN A 398 -27.73 -6.43 24.72
C GLN A 398 -26.64 -6.62 23.66
N LEU A 399 -25.43 -7.00 24.05
CA LEU A 399 -24.31 -7.28 23.15
C LEU A 399 -24.66 -8.35 22.11
N TYR A 400 -25.15 -9.51 22.55
CA TYR A 400 -25.48 -10.61 21.63
C TYR A 400 -26.73 -10.32 20.78
N SER A 401 -27.70 -9.57 21.30
CA SER A 401 -28.85 -9.09 20.52
C SER A 401 -28.43 -8.09 19.43
N GLU A 402 -27.48 -7.20 19.72
CA GLU A 402 -26.92 -6.27 18.73
C GLU A 402 -26.18 -7.04 17.63
N ARG A 403 -25.26 -7.95 18.01
CA ARG A 403 -24.53 -8.82 17.06
C ARG A 403 -25.45 -9.65 16.18
N LEU A 404 -26.51 -10.24 16.75
CA LEU A 404 -27.49 -11.00 15.99
C LEU A 404 -28.21 -10.14 14.96
N THR A 405 -28.54 -8.90 15.33
CA THR A 405 -29.22 -8.01 14.41
C THR A 405 -28.28 -7.54 13.29
N ASP A 406 -27.02 -7.24 13.61
CA ASP A 406 -25.99 -6.86 12.64
C ASP A 406 -25.73 -7.98 11.64
N PHE A 407 -25.62 -9.22 12.14
CA PHE A 407 -25.52 -10.41 11.31
C PHE A 407 -26.71 -10.55 10.36
N THR A 408 -27.94 -10.35 10.87
CA THR A 408 -29.16 -10.40 10.06
C THR A 408 -29.19 -9.31 8.99
N GLN A 409 -28.79 -8.08 9.33
CA GLN A 409 -28.70 -6.98 8.36
C GLN A 409 -27.66 -7.27 7.28
N ALA A 410 -26.50 -7.78 7.66
CA ALA A 410 -25.45 -8.15 6.72
C ALA A 410 -25.87 -9.28 5.76
N GLN A 411 -26.65 -10.26 6.23
CA GLN A 411 -27.24 -11.28 5.36
C GLN A 411 -28.24 -10.70 4.36
N VAL A 412 -29.09 -9.75 4.78
CA VAL A 412 -29.98 -9.04 3.87
C VAL A 412 -29.18 -8.27 2.81
N LEU A 413 -28.11 -7.57 3.21
CA LEU A 413 -27.23 -6.85 2.29
C LEU A 413 -26.49 -7.77 1.31
N GLN A 414 -26.06 -8.94 1.76
CA GLN A 414 -25.47 -9.97 0.90
C GLN A 414 -26.51 -10.49 -0.12
N GLY A 415 -27.76 -10.71 0.30
CA GLY A 415 -28.87 -11.09 -0.57
C GLY A 415 -29.23 -10.04 -1.64
N LEU A 416 -28.90 -8.77 -1.42
CA LEU A 416 -29.02 -7.70 -2.42
C LEU A 416 -27.90 -7.72 -3.49
N GLY A 417 -26.99 -8.70 -3.45
CA GLY A 417 -25.92 -8.87 -4.44
C GLY A 417 -24.78 -7.85 -4.35
N ARG A 418 -24.61 -7.20 -3.19
CA ARG A 418 -23.64 -6.10 -2.98
C ARG A 418 -22.27 -6.53 -2.44
N GLY A 419 -21.99 -7.84 -2.37
CA GLY A 419 -20.66 -8.35 -2.01
C GLY A 419 -20.22 -8.03 -0.58
N VAL A 420 -21.16 -7.97 0.37
CA VAL A 420 -20.87 -7.67 1.78
C VAL A 420 -20.32 -8.90 2.48
N ASP A 421 -19.18 -8.74 3.16
CA ASP A 421 -18.64 -9.73 4.09
C ASP A 421 -19.42 -9.65 5.41
N VAL A 422 -20.23 -10.68 5.68
CA VAL A 422 -21.14 -10.76 6.83
C VAL A 422 -20.38 -10.75 8.17
N GLN A 423 -19.25 -11.45 8.23
CA GLN A 423 -18.46 -11.53 9.46
C GLN A 423 -17.77 -10.20 9.74
N ARG A 424 -17.17 -9.58 8.71
CA ARG A 424 -16.52 -8.29 8.84
C ARG A 424 -17.53 -7.19 9.14
N PHE A 425 -18.69 -7.18 8.49
CA PHE A 425 -19.75 -6.22 8.78
C PHE A 425 -20.23 -6.33 10.21
N SER A 426 -20.27 -7.52 10.83
CA SER A 426 -20.75 -7.62 12.22
C SER A 426 -19.75 -7.08 13.26
N ASN A 427 -18.45 -7.18 12.98
CA ASN A 427 -17.38 -6.96 13.97
C ASN A 427 -16.54 -5.69 13.76
N ASP A 428 -16.45 -5.15 12.55
CA ASP A 428 -15.59 -4.01 12.20
C ASP A 428 -16.42 -2.74 11.96
N SER A 429 -16.37 -1.79 12.89
CA SER A 429 -17.14 -0.54 12.83
C SER A 429 -16.72 0.37 11.67
N HIS A 430 -15.44 0.32 11.27
CA HIS A 430 -14.96 1.09 10.14
C HIS A 430 -15.47 0.48 8.83
N TYR A 431 -15.40 -0.85 8.68
CA TYR A 431 -15.98 -1.53 7.53
C TYR A 431 -17.50 -1.37 7.44
N LYS A 432 -18.23 -1.38 8.57
CA LYS A 432 -19.66 -1.03 8.61
C LYS A 432 -19.89 0.34 7.98
N LYS A 433 -19.13 1.34 8.42
CA LYS A 433 -19.22 2.72 7.93
C LYS A 433 -18.97 2.81 6.42
N GLU A 434 -17.85 2.29 5.95
CA GLU A 434 -17.50 2.31 4.52
C GLU A 434 -18.53 1.56 3.67
N THR A 435 -19.05 0.42 4.15
CA THR A 435 -20.10 -0.34 3.45
C THR A 435 -21.38 0.49 3.33
N ILE A 436 -21.79 1.19 4.39
CA ILE A 436 -23.00 2.02 4.39
C ILE A 436 -22.85 3.24 3.47
N LEU A 437 -21.67 3.88 3.47
CA LEU A 437 -21.37 4.97 2.54
C LEU A 437 -21.36 4.47 1.08
N GLY A 438 -20.73 3.33 0.81
CA GLY A 438 -20.76 2.71 -0.52
C GLY A 438 -22.17 2.30 -0.97
N LEU A 439 -23.05 1.89 -0.06
CA LEU A 439 -24.46 1.65 -0.39
C LEU A 439 -25.21 2.95 -0.76
N ALA A 440 -24.75 4.11 -0.30
CA ALA A 440 -25.31 5.40 -0.67
C ALA A 440 -24.97 5.79 -2.12
N GLU A 441 -23.94 5.20 -2.74
CA GLU A 441 -23.56 5.38 -4.14
C GLU A 441 -24.47 4.58 -5.08
N THR A 442 -25.76 4.92 -5.10
CA THR A 442 -26.78 4.18 -5.85
C THR A 442 -27.87 5.10 -6.39
N LEU A 443 -28.40 4.77 -7.57
CA LEU A 443 -29.59 5.44 -8.12
C LEU A 443 -30.91 4.80 -7.63
N ASP A 444 -30.86 3.58 -7.11
CA ASP A 444 -32.02 2.86 -6.56
C ASP A 444 -32.48 3.50 -5.24
N GLU A 445 -33.73 3.99 -5.22
CA GLU A 445 -34.33 4.65 -4.05
C GLU A 445 -34.48 3.71 -2.86
N SER A 446 -34.75 2.43 -3.09
CA SER A 446 -34.90 1.46 -2.00
C SER A 446 -33.58 1.21 -1.28
N VAL A 447 -32.49 1.05 -2.04
CA VAL A 447 -31.14 0.85 -1.51
C VAL A 447 -30.63 2.11 -0.82
N TYR A 448 -30.90 3.29 -1.40
CA TYR A 448 -30.58 4.55 -0.75
C TYR A 448 -31.36 4.76 0.57
N GLY A 449 -32.62 4.31 0.62
CA GLY A 449 -33.40 4.29 1.87
C GLY A 449 -32.78 3.38 2.93
N ILE A 450 -32.28 2.21 2.53
CA ILE A 450 -31.57 1.26 3.41
C ILE A 450 -30.29 1.90 3.96
N SER A 451 -29.46 2.54 3.13
CA SER A 451 -28.20 3.15 3.61
C SER A 451 -28.47 4.25 4.65
N ARG A 452 -29.50 5.07 4.46
CA ARG A 452 -29.92 6.07 5.46
C ARG A 452 -30.39 5.44 6.77
N SER A 453 -31.20 4.39 6.69
CA SER A 453 -31.68 3.68 7.88
C SER A 453 -30.53 3.02 8.66
N LEU A 454 -29.56 2.43 7.96
CA LEU A 454 -28.38 1.83 8.58
C LEU A 454 -27.48 2.91 9.20
N ALA A 455 -27.27 4.03 8.51
CA ALA A 455 -26.48 5.14 9.06
C ALA A 455 -27.07 5.67 10.37
N GLN A 456 -28.39 5.87 10.42
CA GLN A 456 -29.07 6.28 11.67
C GLN A 456 -28.90 5.25 12.79
N ARG A 457 -29.04 3.96 12.46
CA ARG A 457 -28.89 2.88 13.42
C ARG A 457 -27.48 2.80 14.02
N TYR A 458 -26.46 2.90 13.17
CA TYR A 458 -25.06 2.80 13.58
C TYR A 458 -24.44 4.16 13.96
N SER A 459 -25.28 5.19 14.15
CA SER A 459 -24.84 6.55 14.52
C SER A 459 -23.80 7.16 13.58
N ILE A 460 -23.85 6.79 12.29
CA ILE A 460 -23.05 7.43 11.24
C ILE A 460 -23.76 8.74 10.87
N PRO A 461 -23.04 9.89 10.84
CA PRO A 461 -23.66 11.16 10.49
C PRO A 461 -24.32 11.10 9.11
N LEU A 462 -25.61 11.47 9.04
CA LEU A 462 -26.32 11.56 7.75
C LEU A 462 -25.67 12.55 6.79
N TRP A 463 -24.93 13.52 7.31
CA TRP A 463 -24.11 14.43 6.52
C TRP A 463 -23.15 13.65 5.61
N GLU A 464 -22.46 12.62 6.13
CA GLU A 464 -21.51 11.82 5.35
C GLU A 464 -22.23 11.02 4.26
N VAL A 465 -23.35 10.38 4.57
CA VAL A 465 -24.18 9.64 3.60
C VAL A 465 -24.64 10.55 2.46
N TYR A 466 -25.08 11.76 2.79
CA TYR A 466 -25.56 12.71 1.79
C TYR A 466 -24.41 13.29 0.95
N MET A 467 -23.25 13.51 1.56
CA MET A 467 -22.07 14.01 0.86
C MET A 467 -21.52 12.96 -0.11
N THR A 468 -21.40 11.71 0.33
CA THR A 468 -21.02 10.57 -0.53
C THR A 468 -22.01 10.39 -1.68
N HIS A 469 -23.32 10.48 -1.40
CA HIS A 469 -24.31 10.40 -2.48
C HIS A 469 -24.17 11.56 -3.46
N LEU A 470 -24.00 12.79 -2.98
CA LEU A 470 -23.82 13.96 -3.83
C LEU A 470 -22.56 13.84 -4.70
N GLU A 471 -21.45 13.36 -4.14
CA GLU A 471 -20.23 13.07 -4.89
C GLU A 471 -20.51 12.09 -6.04
N PHE A 472 -21.07 10.91 -5.73
CA PHE A 472 -21.46 9.91 -6.72
C PHE A 472 -22.35 10.49 -7.83
N LEU A 473 -23.30 11.36 -7.48
CA LEU A 473 -24.15 12.02 -8.48
C LEU A 473 -23.34 12.86 -9.47
N PHE A 474 -22.30 13.56 -9.02
CA PHE A 474 -21.47 14.40 -9.89
C PHE A 474 -20.44 13.61 -10.72
N THR A 475 -19.90 12.51 -10.18
CA THR A 475 -18.78 11.77 -10.76
C THR A 475 -19.24 10.55 -11.56
N ASP A 476 -19.86 9.57 -10.90
CA ASP A 476 -19.97 8.20 -11.43
C ASP A 476 -21.41 7.81 -11.81
N SER A 477 -22.41 8.62 -11.46
CA SER A 477 -23.83 8.29 -11.71
C SER A 477 -24.25 8.28 -13.18
N GLY A 478 -23.48 8.94 -14.06
CA GLY A 478 -23.82 9.12 -15.48
C GLY A 478 -25.04 10.04 -15.75
N LEU A 479 -25.63 10.65 -14.71
CA LEU A 479 -26.78 11.55 -14.86
C LEU A 479 -26.40 12.87 -15.52
N SER A 480 -27.37 13.50 -16.19
CA SER A 480 -27.26 14.89 -16.65
C SER A 480 -27.36 15.87 -15.47
N THR A 481 -26.84 17.10 -15.63
CA THR A 481 -26.86 18.10 -14.55
C THR A 481 -28.28 18.42 -14.04
N LYS A 482 -29.29 18.36 -14.92
CA LYS A 482 -30.69 18.59 -14.54
C LYS A 482 -31.26 17.45 -13.70
N GLU A 483 -30.89 16.21 -14.01
CA GLU A 483 -31.30 15.03 -13.24
C GLU A 483 -30.64 15.01 -11.86
N ILE A 484 -29.36 15.42 -11.78
CA ILE A 484 -28.67 15.61 -10.50
C ILE A 484 -29.40 16.65 -9.65
N GLU A 485 -29.71 17.83 -10.19
CA GLU A 485 -30.45 18.89 -9.50
C GLU A 485 -31.80 18.38 -8.97
N THR A 486 -32.59 17.76 -9.85
CA THR A 486 -33.91 17.20 -9.49
C THR A 486 -33.82 16.17 -8.37
N ARG A 487 -32.81 15.28 -8.41
CA ARG A 487 -32.61 14.25 -7.40
C ARG A 487 -32.08 14.81 -6.08
N SER A 488 -31.15 15.76 -6.12
CA SER A 488 -30.65 16.42 -4.90
C SER A 488 -31.76 17.17 -4.18
N GLU A 489 -32.68 17.79 -4.92
CA GLU A 489 -33.88 18.44 -4.39
C GLU A 489 -34.88 17.43 -3.81
N SER A 490 -35.21 16.36 -4.55
CA SER A 490 -36.20 15.36 -4.09
C SER A 490 -35.75 14.65 -2.81
N LEU A 491 -34.45 14.39 -2.67
CA LEU A 491 -33.86 13.77 -1.48
C LEU A 491 -33.59 14.77 -0.34
N GLY A 492 -33.73 16.08 -0.59
CA GLY A 492 -33.52 17.13 0.41
C GLY A 492 -32.10 17.20 0.97
N LEU A 493 -31.08 16.81 0.19
CA LEU A 493 -29.70 16.64 0.67
C LEU A 493 -29.15 17.89 1.39
N PHE A 494 -29.47 19.06 0.84
CA PHE A 494 -28.95 20.34 1.33
C PHE A 494 -29.59 20.83 2.64
N GLN A 495 -30.63 20.18 3.15
CA GLN A 495 -31.13 20.49 4.50
C GLN A 495 -30.10 20.12 5.58
N THR A 496 -29.32 19.06 5.33
CA THR A 496 -28.26 18.61 6.23
C THR A 496 -26.88 19.09 5.77
N LEU A 497 -26.56 19.07 4.47
CA LEU A 497 -25.21 19.43 4.02
C LEU A 497 -24.80 20.88 4.37
N LYS A 498 -25.77 21.80 4.45
CA LYS A 498 -25.55 23.20 4.83
C LYS A 498 -25.16 23.42 6.30
N THR A 499 -25.31 22.42 7.17
CA THR A 499 -24.96 22.58 8.59
C THR A 499 -23.45 22.62 8.81
N GLU A 500 -22.65 22.11 7.87
CA GLU A 500 -21.18 22.13 7.93
C GLU A 500 -20.54 22.70 6.64
N PRO A 501 -20.55 24.04 6.46
CA PRO A 501 -20.07 24.67 5.23
C PRO A 501 -18.58 24.43 4.91
N GLN A 502 -17.72 24.33 5.94
CA GLN A 502 -16.29 24.09 5.79
C GLN A 502 -16.01 22.67 5.26
N SER A 503 -16.61 21.66 5.90
CA SER A 503 -16.51 20.25 5.49
C SER A 503 -17.04 20.08 4.06
N PHE A 504 -18.16 20.73 3.74
CA PHE A 504 -18.76 20.70 2.41
C PHE A 504 -17.82 21.28 1.35
N TYR A 505 -17.25 22.47 1.59
CA TYR A 505 -16.31 23.10 0.66
C TYR A 505 -15.06 22.23 0.43
N SER A 506 -14.47 21.71 1.50
CA SER A 506 -13.28 20.85 1.44
C SER A 506 -13.53 19.61 0.58
N HIS A 507 -14.66 18.93 0.82
CA HIS A 507 -15.05 17.72 0.08
C HIS A 507 -15.35 18.02 -1.39
N MET A 508 -16.15 19.06 -1.65
CA MET A 508 -16.50 19.49 -3.00
C MET A 508 -15.26 19.90 -3.81
N SER A 509 -14.27 20.52 -3.18
CA SER A 509 -13.03 20.94 -3.85
C SER A 509 -12.09 19.76 -4.15
N LYS A 510 -11.99 18.81 -3.21
CA LYS A 510 -11.04 17.69 -3.30
C LYS A 510 -11.54 16.53 -4.15
N TYR A 511 -12.81 16.18 -4.05
CA TYR A 511 -13.36 14.95 -4.65
C TYR A 511 -14.31 15.24 -5.82
N VAL A 512 -15.15 16.27 -5.71
CA VAL A 512 -16.15 16.58 -6.75
C VAL A 512 -15.59 17.42 -7.89
N TYR A 513 -14.91 18.53 -7.59
CA TYR A 513 -14.40 19.46 -8.60
C TYR A 513 -13.51 18.78 -9.64
N PRO A 514 -12.52 17.93 -9.30
CA PRO A 514 -11.67 17.27 -10.29
C PRO A 514 -12.44 16.42 -11.30
N GLY A 515 -13.53 15.76 -10.88
CA GLY A 515 -14.37 14.92 -11.74
C GLY A 515 -15.22 15.68 -12.76
N ILE A 516 -15.39 17.00 -12.61
CA ILE A 516 -16.17 17.81 -13.56
C ILE A 516 -15.32 18.19 -14.77
N ALA A 517 -15.76 17.89 -15.99
CA ALA A 517 -15.05 18.34 -17.20
C ALA A 517 -15.05 19.87 -17.32
N GLY A 518 -13.91 20.47 -17.67
CA GLY A 518 -13.76 21.93 -17.77
C GLY A 518 -14.64 22.59 -18.84
N VAL A 519 -15.05 21.82 -19.85
CA VAL A 519 -15.98 22.24 -20.91
C VAL A 519 -17.46 22.09 -20.54
N ASP A 520 -17.80 21.38 -19.46
CA ASP A 520 -19.17 21.25 -18.97
C ASP A 520 -19.56 22.46 -18.11
N LEU A 521 -19.79 23.58 -18.80
CA LEU A 521 -20.16 24.85 -18.18
C LEU A 521 -21.47 24.76 -17.37
N GLN A 522 -22.34 23.80 -17.68
CA GLN A 522 -23.60 23.62 -16.97
C GLN A 522 -23.37 22.92 -15.63
N ARG A 523 -22.55 21.86 -15.59
CA ARG A 523 -22.17 21.18 -14.34
C ARG A 523 -21.31 22.06 -13.44
N LEU A 524 -20.38 22.83 -14.01
CA LEU A 524 -19.62 23.84 -13.26
C LEU A 524 -20.52 24.93 -12.68
N LEU A 525 -21.51 25.41 -13.46
CA LEU A 525 -22.47 26.40 -12.96
C LEU A 525 -23.27 25.84 -11.76
N TYR A 526 -23.72 24.59 -11.84
CA TYR A 526 -24.42 23.95 -10.73
C TYR A 526 -23.49 23.77 -9.52
N TYR A 527 -22.26 23.28 -9.72
CA TYR A 527 -21.23 23.18 -8.67
C TYR A 527 -21.04 24.48 -7.87
N TYR A 528 -20.79 25.60 -8.56
CA TYR A 528 -20.60 26.89 -7.87
C TYR A 528 -21.90 27.42 -7.26
N THR A 529 -23.07 27.11 -7.85
CA THR A 529 -24.37 27.43 -7.26
C THR A 529 -24.56 26.69 -5.93
N LEU A 530 -24.11 25.44 -5.82
CA LEU A 530 -24.15 24.69 -4.56
C LEU A 530 -23.24 25.31 -3.49
N LEU A 531 -22.00 25.65 -3.85
CA LEU A 531 -21.06 26.33 -2.94
C LEU A 531 -21.63 27.66 -2.42
N GLU A 532 -22.25 28.45 -3.29
CA GLU A 532 -22.93 29.71 -2.91
C GLU A 532 -24.11 29.42 -1.98
N SER A 533 -24.92 28.39 -2.29
CA SER A 533 -26.10 28.04 -1.50
C SER A 533 -25.79 27.52 -0.08
N CYS A 534 -24.58 26.99 0.12
CA CYS A 534 -24.05 26.52 1.40
C CYS A 534 -23.24 27.60 2.14
N SER A 535 -23.19 28.84 1.62
CA SER A 535 -22.44 29.96 2.21
C SER A 535 -20.97 29.65 2.46
N CYS A 536 -20.32 28.95 1.51
CA CYS A 536 -18.90 28.55 1.64
C CYS A 536 -17.91 29.70 1.42
N THR A 537 -18.37 30.95 1.26
CA THR A 537 -17.57 32.13 0.90
C THR A 537 -16.43 32.40 1.88
N ASP A 538 -16.65 32.13 3.16
CA ASP A 538 -15.72 32.49 4.24
C ASP A 538 -14.53 31.52 4.37
N TYR A 539 -14.56 30.40 3.63
CA TYR A 539 -13.56 29.33 3.67
C TYR A 539 -12.69 29.25 2.42
N LEU A 540 -12.90 30.14 1.45
CA LEU A 540 -12.05 30.25 0.27
C LEU A 540 -10.72 30.92 0.63
N PRO A 541 -9.62 30.57 -0.06
CA PRO A 541 -8.37 31.33 0.02
C PRO A 541 -8.62 32.80 -0.29
N SER A 542 -7.94 33.72 0.40
CA SER A 542 -8.13 35.17 0.21
C SER A 542 -7.82 35.67 -1.21
N SER A 543 -7.10 34.89 -2.02
CA SER A 543 -6.79 35.15 -3.42
C SER A 543 -7.81 34.56 -4.40
N ALA A 544 -8.66 33.64 -3.97
CA ALA A 544 -9.56 32.88 -4.83
C ALA A 544 -10.81 33.67 -5.22
N MET A 545 -11.30 33.43 -6.43
CA MET A 545 -12.54 34.00 -6.92
C MET A 545 -13.75 33.50 -6.12
N THR A 546 -14.71 34.38 -5.83
CA THR A 546 -15.93 34.01 -5.11
C THR A 546 -16.88 33.17 -5.96
N PRO A 547 -17.68 32.26 -5.38
CA PRO A 547 -18.65 31.44 -6.12
C PRO A 547 -19.67 32.29 -6.91
N ASP A 548 -20.20 33.38 -6.34
CA ASP A 548 -21.03 34.35 -7.07
C ASP A 548 -20.35 34.93 -8.33
N THR A 549 -19.05 35.22 -8.28
CA THR A 549 -18.30 35.69 -9.45
C THR A 549 -18.22 34.61 -10.52
N HIS A 550 -17.94 33.36 -10.14
CA HIS A 550 -17.96 32.22 -11.05
C HIS A 550 -19.34 32.02 -11.69
N ILE A 551 -20.42 32.06 -10.91
CA ILE A 551 -21.80 31.94 -11.39
C ILE A 551 -22.12 33.02 -12.43
N LYS A 552 -21.77 34.29 -12.14
CA LYS A 552 -22.00 35.42 -13.04
C LYS A 552 -21.23 35.29 -14.36
N LEU A 553 -20.01 34.76 -14.33
CA LEU A 553 -19.21 34.49 -15.52
C LEU A 553 -19.78 33.34 -16.33
N LEU A 554 -20.01 32.18 -15.71
CA LEU A 554 -20.53 30.97 -16.36
C LEU A 554 -21.89 31.22 -17.04
N LYS A 555 -22.80 31.95 -16.39
CA LYS A 555 -24.10 32.32 -16.99
C LYS A 555 -23.96 33.11 -18.29
N LYS A 556 -22.95 33.99 -18.38
CA LYS A 556 -22.70 34.81 -19.58
C LYS A 556 -21.92 34.03 -20.63
N LEU A 557 -20.89 33.30 -20.22
CA LEU A 557 -19.98 32.57 -21.11
C LEU A 557 -20.66 31.35 -21.76
N LYS A 558 -21.55 30.65 -21.05
CA LYS A 558 -22.29 29.49 -21.60
C LYS A 558 -23.02 29.81 -22.91
N ALA A 559 -23.52 31.03 -23.07
CA ALA A 559 -24.26 31.44 -24.27
C ALA A 559 -23.37 31.90 -25.43
N VAL A 560 -22.14 32.36 -25.17
CA VAL A 560 -21.29 33.04 -26.16
C VAL A 560 -19.97 32.32 -26.46
N ALA A 561 -19.56 31.37 -25.61
CA ALA A 561 -18.27 30.69 -25.68
C ALA A 561 -18.46 29.16 -25.64
N SER A 562 -19.11 28.63 -26.69
CA SER A 562 -19.29 27.18 -26.84
C SER A 562 -17.94 26.47 -26.96
N GLY A 563 -17.71 25.44 -26.15
CA GLY A 563 -16.46 24.67 -26.14
C GLY A 563 -15.35 25.27 -25.28
N LEU A 564 -15.62 26.33 -24.51
CA LEU A 564 -14.65 26.94 -23.59
C LEU A 564 -14.33 25.99 -22.43
N ASP A 565 -13.03 25.77 -22.19
CA ASP A 565 -12.56 25.13 -20.97
C ASP A 565 -12.47 26.18 -19.85
N TYR A 566 -13.50 26.22 -19.01
CA TYR A 566 -13.60 27.22 -17.95
C TYR A 566 -12.60 27.00 -16.81
N LYS A 567 -12.20 25.75 -16.57
CA LYS A 567 -11.20 25.46 -15.54
C LYS A 567 -9.86 26.08 -15.90
N LYS A 568 -9.42 25.92 -17.16
CA LYS A 568 -8.20 26.58 -17.66
C LYS A 568 -8.30 28.10 -17.66
N LEU A 569 -9.50 28.65 -17.85
CA LEU A 569 -9.72 30.09 -17.83
C LEU A 569 -9.51 30.72 -16.44
N THR A 570 -9.83 29.99 -15.37
CA THR A 570 -9.78 30.50 -13.99
C THR A 570 -8.66 29.89 -13.16
N ASP A 571 -7.80 29.09 -13.77
CA ASP A 571 -6.65 28.49 -13.12
C ASP A 571 -5.53 29.52 -12.93
N GLU A 572 -4.90 29.53 -11.75
CA GLU A 572 -3.90 30.55 -11.37
C GLU A 572 -2.58 30.37 -12.14
N ASP A 573 -2.26 29.14 -12.53
CA ASP A 573 -1.01 28.79 -13.23
C ASP A 573 -1.11 28.90 -14.75
N SER A 574 -2.33 28.87 -15.29
CA SER A 574 -2.65 28.90 -16.71
C SER A 574 -2.84 30.33 -17.25
N ASP A 575 -2.54 30.53 -18.53
CA ASP A 575 -2.87 31.79 -19.21
C ASP A 575 -4.35 31.77 -19.66
N PRO A 576 -5.21 32.65 -19.13
CA PRO A 576 -6.62 32.71 -19.51
C PRO A 576 -6.83 33.00 -21.00
N LEU A 577 -5.90 33.69 -21.67
CA LEU A 577 -6.02 34.01 -23.09
C LEU A 577 -5.90 32.76 -23.97
N GLN A 578 -5.07 31.79 -23.58
CA GLN A 578 -4.96 30.50 -24.29
C GLN A 578 -6.25 29.68 -24.20
N ALA A 579 -7.00 29.79 -23.09
CA ALA A 579 -8.30 29.15 -22.95
C ALA A 579 -9.38 29.83 -23.83
N LEU A 580 -9.28 31.15 -24.04
CA LEU A 580 -10.23 31.93 -24.84
C LEU A 580 -9.97 31.84 -26.35
N GLU A 581 -8.71 31.83 -26.78
CA GLU A 581 -8.31 31.82 -28.20
C GLU A 581 -9.10 30.85 -29.10
N PRO A 582 -9.29 29.55 -28.75
CA PRO A 582 -9.99 28.61 -29.64
C PRO A 582 -11.46 28.98 -29.85
N VAL A 583 -12.11 29.59 -28.86
CA VAL A 583 -13.54 29.93 -28.90
C VAL A 583 -13.83 31.33 -29.43
N LEU A 584 -12.84 32.22 -29.46
CA LEU A 584 -13.02 33.60 -29.94
C LEU A 584 -13.33 33.65 -31.44
N ASN A 585 -14.34 34.46 -31.79
CA ASN A 585 -14.83 34.74 -33.13
C ASN A 585 -15.48 36.14 -33.22
N SER A 586 -15.88 36.58 -34.41
CA SER A 586 -16.43 37.92 -34.62
C SER A 586 -17.74 38.18 -33.88
N GLN A 587 -18.50 37.14 -33.53
CA GLN A 587 -19.79 37.27 -32.83
C GLN A 587 -19.62 37.43 -31.32
N ASN A 588 -18.62 36.77 -30.71
CA ASN A 588 -18.47 36.71 -29.27
C ASN A 588 -17.37 37.60 -28.69
N VAL A 589 -16.36 38.00 -29.48
CA VAL A 589 -15.17 38.73 -28.99
C VAL A 589 -15.54 40.01 -28.23
N LEU A 590 -16.54 40.77 -28.69
CA LEU A 590 -17.02 41.98 -28.02
C LEU A 590 -17.73 41.69 -26.69
N SER A 591 -18.46 40.57 -26.63
CA SER A 591 -19.17 40.16 -25.43
C SER A 591 -18.21 39.63 -24.38
N ILE A 592 -17.18 38.89 -24.80
CA ILE A 592 -16.13 38.35 -23.93
C ILE A 592 -15.19 39.46 -23.45
N SER A 593 -14.82 40.43 -24.30
CA SER A 593 -13.95 41.54 -23.89
C SER A 593 -14.59 42.43 -22.81
N LYS A 594 -15.92 42.55 -22.78
CA LYS A 594 -16.66 43.20 -21.68
C LYS A 594 -16.61 42.43 -20.35
N LEU A 595 -16.23 41.16 -20.37
CA LEU A 595 -16.08 40.30 -19.18
C LEU A 595 -14.63 40.19 -18.71
N ALA A 596 -13.67 40.71 -19.48
CA ALA A 596 -12.24 40.58 -19.24
C ALA A 596 -11.84 41.03 -17.82
N SER A 597 -12.41 42.14 -17.34
CA SER A 597 -12.14 42.68 -16.00
C SER A 597 -12.60 41.80 -14.82
N ARG A 598 -13.20 40.64 -15.10
CA ARG A 598 -13.63 39.64 -14.11
C ARG A 598 -12.87 38.32 -14.25
N ILE A 599 -12.00 38.20 -15.25
CA ILE A 599 -11.19 37.00 -15.51
C ILE A 599 -9.81 37.26 -14.91
N PRO A 600 -9.33 36.40 -13.99
CA PRO A 600 -8.03 36.57 -13.35
C PRO A 600 -6.90 36.36 -14.36
N GLN A 601 -5.75 36.98 -14.14
CA GLN A 601 -4.55 36.83 -14.98
C GLN A 601 -3.36 36.33 -14.16
N LYS A 602 -2.47 35.58 -14.82
CA LYS A 602 -1.23 35.06 -14.23
C LYS A 602 -0.36 36.20 -13.69
N GLY A 603 0.04 36.12 -12.43
CA GLY A 603 0.86 37.14 -11.75
C GLY A 603 0.07 38.28 -11.08
N GLY A 604 -1.26 38.16 -11.04
CA GLY A 604 -2.16 39.14 -10.41
C GLY A 604 -2.79 40.11 -11.40
N GLY A 605 -3.97 40.64 -11.06
CA GLY A 605 -4.77 41.50 -11.94
C GLY A 605 -5.82 40.75 -12.76
N THR A 606 -6.44 41.43 -13.72
CA THR A 606 -7.50 40.88 -14.59
C THR A 606 -7.17 41.06 -16.05
N VAL A 607 -7.64 40.16 -16.89
CA VAL A 607 -7.51 40.25 -18.34
C VAL A 607 -8.07 41.59 -18.83
N THR A 608 -7.36 42.27 -19.72
CA THR A 608 -7.85 43.52 -20.30
C THR A 608 -8.73 43.27 -21.53
N PRO A 609 -9.70 44.13 -21.84
CA PRO A 609 -10.46 44.02 -23.09
C PRO A 609 -9.58 44.03 -24.33
N SER A 610 -8.46 44.75 -24.29
CA SER A 610 -7.46 44.83 -25.35
C SER A 610 -6.80 43.48 -25.61
N ALA A 611 -6.37 42.78 -24.56
CA ALA A 611 -5.73 41.47 -24.67
C ALA A 611 -6.64 40.41 -25.32
N VAL A 612 -7.95 40.44 -25.02
CA VAL A 612 -8.95 39.55 -25.65
C VAL A 612 -9.04 39.81 -27.17
N HIS A 613 -9.02 41.08 -27.58
CA HIS A 613 -9.00 41.43 -29.00
C HIS A 613 -7.66 41.03 -29.65
N ALA A 614 -6.53 41.26 -28.97
CA ALA A 614 -5.20 40.90 -29.46
C ALA A 614 -5.01 39.39 -29.65
N ALA A 615 -5.61 38.55 -28.80
CA ALA A 615 -5.59 37.09 -28.96
C ALA A 615 -6.44 36.61 -30.16
N TRP A 616 -7.51 37.33 -30.50
CA TRP A 616 -8.40 36.94 -31.61
C TRP A 616 -7.89 37.40 -32.99
N LEU A 617 -7.26 38.57 -33.07
CA LEU A 617 -6.90 39.19 -34.35
C LEU A 617 -5.91 38.39 -35.22
N PRO A 618 -4.89 37.70 -34.69
CA PRO A 618 -4.03 36.81 -35.47
C PRO A 618 -4.83 35.69 -36.14
N LYS A 619 -5.76 35.08 -35.40
CA LYS A 619 -6.66 34.03 -35.93
C LYS A 619 -7.53 34.56 -37.07
N LEU A 620 -8.11 35.75 -36.88
CA LEU A 620 -8.87 36.41 -37.94
C LEU A 620 -8.01 36.67 -39.19
N PHE A 621 -6.76 37.09 -39.01
CA PHE A 621 -5.84 37.38 -40.10
C PHE A 621 -5.46 36.11 -40.89
N TRP A 622 -5.05 35.04 -40.19
CA TRP A 622 -4.54 33.81 -40.81
C TRP A 622 -5.64 32.87 -41.29
N GLN A 623 -6.68 32.67 -40.49
CA GLN A 623 -7.71 31.64 -40.72
C GLN A 623 -9.01 32.22 -41.29
N GLY A 624 -9.21 33.53 -41.12
CA GLY A 624 -10.48 34.18 -41.39
C GLY A 624 -11.51 33.96 -40.30
N ASP A 625 -12.74 34.34 -40.60
CA ASP A 625 -13.89 34.20 -39.71
C ASP A 625 -15.16 33.98 -40.53
N ALA A 626 -16.05 33.11 -40.06
CA ALA A 626 -17.24 32.69 -40.79
C ALA A 626 -18.16 33.84 -41.25
N GLN A 627 -18.12 35.00 -40.58
CA GLN A 627 -18.98 36.14 -40.91
C GLN A 627 -18.27 37.25 -41.64
N ILE A 628 -17.09 37.65 -41.17
CA ILE A 628 -16.40 38.84 -41.68
C ILE A 628 -15.35 38.50 -42.75
N LEU A 629 -14.62 37.39 -42.63
CA LEU A 629 -13.60 36.96 -43.59
C LEU A 629 -13.79 35.47 -43.92
N LYS A 630 -14.82 35.18 -44.74
CA LYS A 630 -15.38 33.82 -44.95
C LYS A 630 -14.41 32.77 -45.48
N ARG A 631 -13.24 33.16 -46.00
CA ARG A 631 -12.22 32.27 -46.54
C ARG A 631 -10.86 32.72 -46.00
N ALA A 632 -10.02 31.75 -45.64
CA ALA A 632 -8.64 32.01 -45.28
C ALA A 632 -7.90 32.67 -46.47
N PRO A 633 -7.07 33.70 -46.23
CA PRO A 633 -6.27 34.33 -47.27
C PRO A 633 -5.31 33.35 -47.95
N ARG A 634 -5.09 33.49 -49.25
CA ARG A 634 -4.17 32.62 -50.02
C ARG A 634 -3.22 33.37 -50.94
N SER A 635 -3.50 34.62 -51.22
CA SER A 635 -2.67 35.49 -52.05
C SER A 635 -2.27 36.75 -51.29
N ASP A 636 -1.22 37.40 -51.74
CA ASP A 636 -0.74 38.70 -51.25
C ASP A 636 -1.86 39.76 -51.14
N GLN A 637 -2.79 39.79 -52.11
CA GLN A 637 -3.95 40.70 -52.05
C GLN A 637 -4.97 40.30 -50.99
N ASP A 638 -5.18 39.00 -50.78
CA ASP A 638 -6.09 38.51 -49.75
C ASP A 638 -5.55 38.85 -48.34
N PHE A 639 -4.24 38.75 -48.12
CA PHE A 639 -3.61 39.11 -46.84
C PHE A 639 -3.70 40.62 -46.56
N LEU A 640 -3.55 41.47 -47.58
CA LEU A 640 -3.80 42.91 -47.43
C LEU A 640 -5.26 43.21 -47.06
N HIS A 641 -6.22 42.52 -47.67
CA HIS A 641 -7.63 42.64 -47.32
C HIS A 641 -7.95 42.10 -45.92
N ALA A 642 -7.30 41.01 -45.50
CA ALA A 642 -7.41 40.47 -44.15
C ALA A 642 -6.89 41.48 -43.13
N TYR A 643 -5.74 42.10 -43.39
CA TYR A 643 -5.21 43.18 -42.58
C TYR A 643 -6.18 44.37 -42.52
N ASP A 644 -6.74 44.84 -43.65
CA ASP A 644 -7.70 45.94 -43.67
C ASP A 644 -8.96 45.63 -42.85
N THR A 645 -9.30 44.34 -42.71
CA THR A 645 -10.37 43.87 -41.82
C THR A 645 -9.97 43.93 -40.36
N CYS A 646 -8.77 43.44 -39.99
CA CYS A 646 -8.21 43.53 -38.65
C CYS A 646 -7.99 44.98 -38.20
N ALA A 647 -7.57 45.86 -39.12
CA ALA A 647 -7.25 47.27 -38.85
C ALA A 647 -8.44 48.06 -38.26
N LYS A 648 -9.68 47.61 -38.51
CA LYS A 648 -10.91 48.18 -37.94
C LYS A 648 -11.04 47.99 -36.44
N TYR A 649 -10.22 47.12 -35.83
CA TYR A 649 -10.22 46.81 -34.41
C TYR A 649 -8.99 47.36 -33.67
N LEU A 650 -8.05 48.04 -34.37
CA LEU A 650 -6.85 48.61 -33.75
C LEU A 650 -7.15 49.69 -32.71
N ASP A 651 -8.30 50.38 -32.83
CA ASP A 651 -8.76 51.37 -31.85
C ASP A 651 -9.25 50.76 -30.52
N ARG A 652 -9.38 49.42 -30.47
CA ARG A 652 -9.72 48.64 -29.27
C ARG A 652 -8.50 48.06 -28.57
N LEU A 653 -7.31 48.23 -29.14
CA LEU A 653 -6.06 47.75 -28.58
C LEU A 653 -5.32 48.88 -27.85
N VAL A 654 -4.69 48.54 -26.73
CA VAL A 654 -3.63 49.39 -26.16
C VAL A 654 -2.37 49.30 -27.02
N PRO A 655 -1.46 50.30 -26.97
CA PRO A 655 -0.31 50.36 -27.88
C PRO A 655 0.57 49.11 -27.87
N LEU A 656 0.82 48.51 -26.70
CA LEU A 656 1.63 47.30 -26.56
C LEU A 656 0.98 46.07 -27.22
N ASP A 657 -0.32 45.86 -26.98
CA ASP A 657 -1.08 44.76 -27.60
C ASP A 657 -1.18 44.91 -29.12
N ALA A 658 -1.26 46.16 -29.62
CA ALA A 658 -1.22 46.44 -31.05
C ALA A 658 0.14 46.08 -31.66
N ILE A 659 1.25 46.36 -30.97
CA ILE A 659 2.58 45.92 -31.38
C ILE A 659 2.64 44.39 -31.47
N HIS A 660 2.25 43.70 -30.40
CA HIS A 660 2.29 42.23 -30.36
C HIS A 660 1.45 41.59 -31.48
N PHE A 661 0.23 42.09 -31.72
CA PHE A 661 -0.60 41.65 -32.83
C PHE A 661 0.11 41.86 -34.17
N LEU A 662 0.64 43.06 -34.43
CA LEU A 662 1.28 43.39 -35.69
C LEU A 662 2.53 42.54 -35.93
N ASP A 663 3.37 42.37 -34.91
CA ASP A 663 4.55 41.52 -34.99
C ASP A 663 4.19 40.05 -35.24
N SER A 664 3.09 39.55 -34.65
CA SER A 664 2.63 38.18 -34.90
C SER A 664 2.27 37.91 -36.37
N ILE A 665 1.88 38.96 -37.11
CA ILE A 665 1.51 38.85 -38.52
C ILE A 665 2.59 39.33 -39.50
N THR A 666 3.63 40.05 -39.04
CA THR A 666 4.73 40.56 -39.92
C THR A 666 6.14 40.04 -39.59
N PHE A 667 6.39 39.56 -38.37
CA PHE A 667 7.70 39.09 -37.90
C PHE A 667 7.61 37.72 -37.22
N SER A 668 6.69 36.87 -37.68
CA SER A 668 6.57 35.47 -37.28
C SER A 668 7.07 34.53 -38.38
N LEU A 669 7.43 33.29 -38.01
CA LEU A 669 7.84 32.27 -38.99
C LEU A 669 6.71 31.97 -40.00
N GLU A 670 5.45 32.03 -39.56
CA GLU A 670 4.30 31.89 -40.45
C GLU A 670 4.25 33.02 -41.49
N SER A 671 4.52 34.25 -41.06
CA SER A 671 4.55 35.42 -41.94
C SER A 671 5.68 35.41 -42.96
N THR A 672 6.88 34.97 -42.57
CA THR A 672 8.02 34.90 -43.51
C THR A 672 7.85 33.81 -44.57
N ASN A 673 7.07 32.76 -44.27
CA ASN A 673 6.78 31.68 -45.20
C ASN A 673 5.59 31.98 -46.13
N GLN A 674 4.54 32.64 -45.64
CA GLN A 674 3.30 32.86 -46.39
C GLN A 674 3.21 34.23 -47.09
N LEU A 675 3.93 35.25 -46.60
CA LEU A 675 3.85 36.61 -47.14
C LEU A 675 5.18 37.05 -47.76
N SER A 676 5.08 37.75 -48.89
CA SER A 676 6.19 38.48 -49.48
C SER A 676 6.67 39.63 -48.57
N VAL A 677 7.93 40.06 -48.74
CA VAL A 677 8.48 41.19 -47.98
C VAL A 677 7.67 42.44 -48.28
N GLU A 678 7.27 42.62 -49.55
CA GLU A 678 6.48 43.73 -50.05
C GLU A 678 5.11 43.84 -49.35
N VAL A 679 4.40 42.72 -49.18
CA VAL A 679 3.12 42.69 -48.44
C VAL A 679 3.34 43.03 -46.98
N ARG A 680 4.35 42.45 -46.33
CA ARG A 680 4.63 42.75 -44.91
C ARG A 680 4.98 44.22 -44.74
N THR A 681 5.78 44.81 -45.64
CA THR A 681 6.08 46.25 -45.58
C THR A 681 4.82 47.10 -45.75
N GLU A 682 3.93 46.73 -46.66
CA GLU A 682 2.68 47.45 -46.89
C GLU A 682 1.72 47.34 -45.69
N ILE A 683 1.60 46.16 -45.07
CA ILE A 683 0.84 45.95 -43.82
C ILE A 683 1.38 46.88 -42.72
N THR A 684 2.70 46.88 -42.49
CA THR A 684 3.32 47.71 -41.46
C THR A 684 3.16 49.20 -41.75
N ARG A 685 3.26 49.65 -43.01
CA ARG A 685 3.00 51.05 -43.40
C ARG A 685 1.56 51.47 -43.15
N ARG A 686 0.59 50.62 -43.49
CA ARG A 686 -0.83 50.87 -43.22
C ARG A 686 -1.11 50.92 -41.71
N ALA A 687 -0.49 50.03 -40.92
CA ALA A 687 -0.57 50.03 -39.47
C ALA A 687 0.01 51.29 -38.84
N LEU A 688 1.18 51.72 -39.30
CA LEU A 688 1.80 52.96 -38.88
C LEU A 688 0.89 54.16 -39.17
N LYS A 689 0.25 54.21 -40.35
CA LYS A 689 -0.71 55.27 -40.70
C LYS A 689 -1.97 55.22 -39.84
N ALA A 690 -2.51 54.03 -39.57
CA ALA A 690 -3.68 53.84 -38.75
C ALA A 690 -3.43 54.30 -37.30
N LEU A 691 -2.32 53.89 -36.69
CA LEU A 691 -1.93 54.30 -35.33
C LEU A 691 -1.61 55.80 -35.25
N LYS A 692 -1.00 56.41 -36.29
CA LYS A 692 -0.85 57.88 -36.36
C LYS A 692 -2.20 58.58 -36.33
N SER A 693 -3.18 58.09 -37.11
CA SER A 693 -4.55 58.65 -37.10
C SER A 693 -5.24 58.47 -35.73
N ILE A 694 -5.02 57.35 -35.05
CA ILE A 694 -5.54 57.10 -33.70
C ILE A 694 -4.89 58.07 -32.69
N SER A 695 -3.58 58.30 -32.79
CA SER A 695 -2.83 59.27 -31.97
C SER A 695 -3.35 60.70 -32.14
N GLU A 696 -3.64 61.12 -33.36
CA GLU A 696 -4.20 62.45 -33.62
C GLU A 696 -5.64 62.61 -33.10
N LYS A 697 -6.43 61.52 -33.11
CA LYS A 697 -7.79 61.51 -32.55
C LYS A 697 -7.78 61.53 -31.02
N SER A 698 -6.85 60.82 -30.37
CA SER A 698 -6.75 60.80 -28.91
C SER A 698 -6.26 62.13 -28.35
N LYS A 699 -5.29 62.79 -29.00
CA LYS A 699 -4.81 64.15 -28.64
C LYS A 699 -5.91 65.22 -28.66
N LYS A 700 -6.95 65.05 -29.49
CA LYS A 700 -8.10 65.98 -29.57
C LYS A 700 -9.15 65.76 -28.47
N ARG A 701 -9.11 64.64 -27.72
CA ARG A 701 -10.13 64.26 -26.74
C ARG A 701 -9.83 64.62 -25.28
N GLY A 702 -8.66 65.22 -24.98
CA GLY A 702 -8.33 65.87 -23.70
C GLY A 702 -8.82 65.16 -22.43
N GLY A 703 -8.02 64.25 -21.86
CA GLY A 703 -8.29 63.61 -20.58
C GLY A 703 -7.02 63.46 -19.73
N ASP A 704 -7.16 63.52 -18.40
CA ASP A 704 -6.10 63.68 -17.37
C ASP A 704 -5.02 62.57 -17.30
N ASN A 705 -5.15 61.45 -18.03
CA ASN A 705 -4.10 60.41 -18.18
C ASN A 705 -3.33 60.58 -19.52
N SER A 706 -3.14 61.81 -19.99
CA SER A 706 -2.62 62.10 -21.33
C SER A 706 -1.17 61.68 -21.54
N ASP A 707 -0.36 61.67 -20.49
CA ASP A 707 1.11 61.65 -20.64
C ASP A 707 1.68 60.23 -20.76
N GLU A 708 1.20 59.26 -19.98
CA GLU A 708 1.59 57.84 -20.11
C GLU A 708 1.09 57.24 -21.43
N HIS A 709 -0.18 57.46 -21.78
CA HIS A 709 -0.73 56.99 -23.05
C HIS A 709 -0.09 57.65 -24.28
N ALA A 710 0.39 58.90 -24.16
CA ALA A 710 1.15 59.55 -25.23
C ALA A 710 2.55 58.96 -25.38
N PHE A 711 3.21 58.59 -24.28
CA PHE A 711 4.50 57.91 -24.29
C PHE A 711 4.41 56.52 -24.91
N ASP A 712 3.45 55.69 -24.48
CA ASP A 712 3.24 54.33 -25.01
C ASP A 712 2.93 54.31 -26.51
N LEU A 713 2.12 55.29 -26.96
CA LEU A 713 1.78 55.41 -28.37
C LEU A 713 2.94 55.97 -29.19
N GLY A 714 3.75 56.85 -28.61
CA GLY A 714 5.02 57.30 -29.20
C GLY A 714 5.99 56.13 -29.40
N HIS A 715 6.12 55.27 -28.39
CA HIS A 715 6.89 54.04 -28.48
C HIS A 715 6.37 53.11 -29.58
N ALA A 716 5.07 52.85 -29.65
CA ALA A 716 4.47 52.01 -30.70
C ALA A 716 4.69 52.55 -32.12
N LEU A 717 4.64 53.88 -32.29
CA LEU A 717 4.93 54.51 -33.58
C LEU A 717 6.40 54.36 -33.97
N SER A 718 7.34 54.53 -33.03
CA SER A 718 8.77 54.30 -33.25
C SER A 718 9.05 52.83 -33.56
N HIS A 719 8.41 51.91 -32.85
CA HIS A 719 8.51 50.46 -33.06
C HIS A 719 8.09 50.06 -34.48
N LEU A 720 6.95 50.56 -34.97
CA LEU A 720 6.51 50.30 -36.34
C LEU A 720 7.36 51.02 -37.38
N GLN A 721 7.88 52.22 -37.08
CA GLN A 721 8.80 52.89 -38.00
C GLN A 721 10.10 52.09 -38.15
N GLN A 722 10.66 51.56 -37.06
CA GLN A 722 11.79 50.63 -37.09
C GLN A 722 11.44 49.37 -37.91
N SER A 723 10.25 48.83 -37.73
CA SER A 723 9.76 47.66 -38.46
C SER A 723 9.70 47.88 -39.97
N VAL A 724 9.21 49.05 -40.42
CA VAL A 724 9.23 49.43 -41.83
C VAL A 724 10.66 49.54 -42.35
N ASN A 725 11.53 50.24 -41.60
CA ASN A 725 12.94 50.41 -42.00
C ASN A 725 13.66 49.06 -42.11
N HIS A 726 13.37 48.11 -41.22
CA HIS A 726 13.92 46.76 -41.27
C HIS A 726 13.44 45.98 -42.49
N LEU A 727 12.12 45.96 -42.76
CA LEU A 727 11.59 45.26 -43.93
C LEU A 727 12.15 45.84 -45.25
N GLU A 728 12.41 47.14 -45.30
CA GLU A 728 13.07 47.79 -46.43
C GLU A 728 14.57 47.42 -46.51
N SER A 729 15.23 47.20 -45.36
CA SER A 729 16.63 46.77 -45.30
C SER A 729 16.83 45.35 -45.85
N LEU A 730 15.81 44.48 -45.80
CA LEU A 730 15.84 43.16 -46.45
C LEU A 730 16.02 43.22 -47.96
N GLY A 731 15.69 44.35 -48.60
CA GLY A 731 15.93 44.59 -50.02
C GLY A 731 17.36 45.02 -50.35
N LEU A 732 18.23 45.25 -49.36
CA LEU A 732 19.62 45.65 -49.57
C LEU A 732 20.48 44.49 -50.12
N PRO A 733 21.61 44.78 -50.79
CA PRO A 733 22.40 43.77 -51.50
C PRO A 733 22.85 42.59 -50.63
N PHE A 734 23.21 42.84 -49.36
CA PHE A 734 23.75 41.82 -48.47
C PHE A 734 22.65 40.84 -47.96
N PRO A 735 21.54 41.27 -47.33
CA PRO A 735 20.44 40.35 -47.00
C PRO A 735 19.90 39.58 -48.20
N MET A 736 19.84 40.21 -49.38
CA MET A 736 19.47 39.53 -50.63
C MET A 736 20.47 38.45 -51.05
N SER A 737 21.77 38.68 -50.87
CA SER A 737 22.78 37.64 -51.12
C SER A 737 22.66 36.44 -50.18
N LEU A 738 22.29 36.66 -48.91
CA LEU A 738 22.04 35.60 -47.95
C LEU A 738 20.77 34.80 -48.34
N ARG A 739 19.70 35.50 -48.69
CA ARG A 739 18.41 34.91 -49.09
C ARG A 739 18.51 34.04 -50.35
N ASN A 740 19.27 34.52 -51.34
CA ASN A 740 19.39 33.88 -52.65
C ASN A 740 20.54 32.87 -52.73
N SER A 741 21.30 32.68 -51.64
CA SER A 741 22.39 31.71 -51.58
C SER A 741 21.87 30.27 -51.72
N GLN A 742 22.69 29.36 -52.26
CA GLN A 742 22.39 27.92 -52.30
C GLN A 742 22.74 27.23 -50.97
N GLU A 743 23.49 27.89 -50.10
CA GLU A 743 23.89 27.35 -48.80
C GLU A 743 22.76 27.52 -47.78
N ARG A 744 22.33 26.39 -47.19
CA ARG A 744 21.24 26.39 -46.20
C ARG A 744 21.52 27.27 -44.98
N ARG A 745 22.79 27.40 -44.57
CA ARG A 745 23.19 28.24 -43.42
C ARG A 745 23.01 29.73 -43.72
N LEU A 746 23.45 30.19 -44.89
CA LEU A 746 23.27 31.58 -45.32
C LEU A 746 21.78 31.94 -45.46
N GLN A 747 20.97 31.02 -45.99
CA GLN A 747 19.51 31.18 -46.00
C GLN A 747 18.91 31.23 -44.59
N ALA A 748 19.46 30.47 -43.64
CA ALA A 748 19.01 30.51 -42.24
C ALA A 748 19.34 31.86 -41.57
N TYR A 749 20.52 32.44 -41.83
CA TYR A 749 20.84 33.79 -41.34
C TYR A 749 19.91 34.84 -41.94
N SER A 750 19.57 34.73 -43.23
CA SER A 750 18.59 35.62 -43.85
C SER A 750 17.23 35.56 -43.15
N LYS A 751 16.74 34.36 -42.81
CA LYS A 751 15.48 34.18 -42.06
C LYS A 751 15.58 34.71 -40.63
N ALA A 752 16.69 34.45 -39.94
CA ALA A 752 16.92 34.95 -38.59
C ALA A 752 17.01 36.49 -38.57
N PHE A 753 17.64 37.08 -39.59
CA PHE A 753 17.71 38.53 -39.74
C PHE A 753 16.31 39.12 -39.99
N ASP A 754 15.51 38.53 -40.89
CA ASP A 754 14.12 38.92 -41.15
C ASP A 754 13.26 38.91 -39.86
N LEU A 755 13.39 37.86 -39.05
CA LEU A 755 12.68 37.75 -37.75
C LEU A 755 13.25 38.67 -36.66
N SER A 756 14.43 39.24 -36.85
CA SER A 756 15.08 40.09 -35.85
C SER A 756 14.42 41.47 -35.72
N ARG A 757 13.72 41.95 -36.76
CA ARG A 757 13.15 43.31 -36.83
C ARG A 757 14.19 44.41 -36.60
N SER A 758 15.48 44.13 -36.85
CA SER A 758 16.59 45.03 -36.50
C SER A 758 16.62 45.40 -35.01
N GLU A 759 16.16 44.50 -34.13
CA GLU A 759 16.35 44.63 -32.69
C GLU A 759 17.79 44.34 -32.34
N GLU A 760 18.43 45.25 -31.62
CA GLU A 760 19.86 45.20 -31.31
C GLU A 760 20.29 43.85 -30.71
N VAL A 761 19.55 43.37 -29.71
CA VAL A 761 19.82 42.07 -29.05
C VAL A 761 19.71 40.91 -30.04
N LYS A 762 18.65 40.85 -30.85
CA LYS A 762 18.44 39.75 -31.82
C LYS A 762 19.47 39.77 -32.95
N VAL A 763 19.87 40.96 -33.40
CA VAL A 763 20.90 41.13 -34.42
C VAL A 763 22.28 40.78 -33.85
N GLN A 764 22.57 41.15 -32.60
CA GLN A 764 23.78 40.73 -31.89
C GLN A 764 23.84 39.21 -31.76
N GLU A 765 22.77 38.55 -31.32
CA GLU A 765 22.70 37.09 -31.23
C GLU A 765 22.92 36.41 -32.58
N LEU A 766 22.35 36.96 -33.66
CA LEU A 766 22.60 36.46 -35.00
C LEU A 766 24.06 36.68 -35.44
N ALA A 767 24.64 37.84 -35.13
CA ALA A 767 26.03 38.14 -35.44
C ALA A 767 27.00 37.21 -34.68
N VAL A 768 26.70 36.90 -33.41
CA VAL A 768 27.43 35.91 -32.60
C VAL A 768 27.27 34.51 -33.19
N THR A 769 26.06 34.13 -33.61
CA THR A 769 25.80 32.85 -34.31
C THR A 769 26.66 32.74 -35.57
N MET A 770 26.73 33.81 -36.38
CA MET A 770 27.59 33.85 -37.56
C MET A 770 29.09 33.72 -37.21
N ALA A 771 29.54 34.33 -36.11
CA ALA A 771 30.91 34.20 -35.62
C ALA A 771 31.24 32.77 -35.15
N LEU A 772 30.33 32.14 -34.39
CA LEU A 772 30.46 30.75 -33.93
C LEU A 772 30.48 29.75 -35.09
N ASP A 773 29.71 30.02 -36.15
CA ASP A 773 29.71 29.23 -37.38
C ASP A 773 30.95 29.46 -38.27
N GLY A 774 31.86 30.34 -37.86
CA GLY A 774 33.11 30.64 -38.57
C GLY A 774 32.94 31.50 -39.82
N GLN A 775 31.90 32.34 -39.89
CA GLN A 775 31.71 33.25 -41.02
C GLN A 775 32.77 34.37 -41.03
N PRO A 776 33.21 34.84 -42.21
CA PRO A 776 34.18 35.93 -42.30
C PRO A 776 33.70 37.21 -41.61
N LEU A 777 34.61 37.92 -40.94
CA LEU A 777 34.29 39.16 -40.20
C LEU A 777 33.66 40.24 -41.08
N GLU A 778 34.05 40.32 -42.36
CA GLU A 778 33.45 41.23 -43.35
C GLU A 778 31.93 40.97 -43.53
N GLN A 779 31.47 39.72 -43.46
CA GLN A 779 30.05 39.40 -43.55
C GLN A 779 29.28 39.81 -42.28
N ILE A 780 29.91 39.68 -41.12
CA ILE A 780 29.36 40.14 -39.84
C ILE A 780 29.26 41.67 -39.85
N GLU A 781 30.28 42.37 -40.33
CA GLU A 781 30.27 43.83 -40.48
C GLU A 781 29.15 44.29 -41.42
N LYS A 782 28.95 43.61 -42.55
CA LYS A 782 27.83 43.88 -43.48
C LYS A 782 26.47 43.65 -42.83
N LEU A 783 26.31 42.62 -41.98
CA LEU A 783 25.08 42.39 -41.22
C LEU A 783 24.80 43.56 -40.26
N LEU A 784 25.79 43.94 -39.45
CA LEU A 784 25.66 45.02 -38.46
C LEU A 784 25.39 46.37 -39.13
N GLY A 785 26.03 46.64 -40.25
CA GLY A 785 25.82 47.85 -41.06
C GLY A 785 24.40 47.97 -41.62
N VAL A 786 23.71 46.85 -41.83
CA VAL A 786 22.31 46.80 -42.29
C VAL A 786 21.32 46.74 -41.12
N GLY A 787 21.73 46.14 -39.99
CA GLY A 787 20.85 45.82 -38.86
C GLY A 787 20.68 46.91 -37.81
N THR A 788 21.75 47.58 -37.35
CA THR A 788 21.73 48.35 -36.09
C THR A 788 22.22 49.79 -36.18
N GLY A 789 22.40 50.35 -37.37
CA GLY A 789 22.70 51.79 -37.50
C GLY A 789 23.96 52.25 -36.75
N ARG A 790 25.01 51.39 -36.74
CA ARG A 790 26.33 51.58 -36.11
C ARG A 790 26.40 51.49 -34.58
N SER A 791 25.38 50.97 -33.88
CA SER A 791 25.46 50.81 -32.41
C SER A 791 26.38 49.67 -31.95
N LEU A 792 26.42 48.57 -32.72
CA LEU A 792 27.22 47.38 -32.46
C LEU A 792 28.41 47.30 -33.42
N SER A 793 29.59 47.00 -32.90
CA SER A 793 30.79 46.75 -33.70
C SER A 793 31.11 45.27 -33.82
N VAL A 794 31.89 44.90 -34.84
CA VAL A 794 32.42 43.53 -34.98
C VAL A 794 33.25 43.14 -33.75
N HIS A 795 33.95 44.11 -33.15
CA HIS A 795 34.69 43.92 -31.90
C HIS A 795 33.78 43.43 -30.76
N ASP A 796 32.63 44.06 -30.55
CA ASP A 796 31.69 43.66 -29.49
C ASP A 796 31.14 42.25 -29.71
N VAL A 797 30.85 41.91 -30.97
CA VAL A 797 30.34 40.57 -31.35
C VAL A 797 31.40 39.49 -31.10
N VAL A 798 32.64 39.72 -31.54
CA VAL A 798 33.72 38.74 -31.35
C VAL A 798 34.08 38.63 -29.86
N GLN A 799 34.05 39.73 -29.12
CA GLN A 799 34.25 39.73 -27.67
C GLN A 799 33.19 38.88 -26.94
N ASP A 800 31.91 39.06 -27.26
CA ASP A 800 30.81 38.24 -26.69
C ASP A 800 30.97 36.77 -27.09
N THR A 801 31.33 36.52 -28.35
CA THR A 801 31.58 35.16 -28.85
C THR A 801 32.71 34.46 -28.06
N VAL A 802 33.84 35.16 -27.85
CA VAL A 802 34.96 34.65 -27.04
C VAL A 802 34.56 34.45 -25.59
N ALA A 803 33.75 35.34 -25.01
CA ALA A 803 33.23 35.19 -23.65
C ALA A 803 32.37 33.92 -23.50
N ARG A 804 31.48 33.64 -24.47
CA ARG A 804 30.66 32.40 -24.49
C ARG A 804 31.51 31.14 -24.63
N ILE A 805 32.54 31.16 -25.48
CA ILE A 805 33.50 30.05 -25.61
C ILE A 805 34.26 29.83 -24.31
N VAL A 806 34.76 30.90 -23.69
CA VAL A 806 35.42 30.82 -22.38
C VAL A 806 34.49 30.21 -21.34
N SER A 807 33.22 30.61 -21.30
CA SER A 807 32.22 30.05 -20.38
C SER A 807 31.94 28.56 -20.65
N ALA A 808 31.87 28.14 -21.91
CA ALA A 808 31.74 26.72 -22.24
C ALA A 808 32.97 25.91 -21.82
N LEU A 809 34.18 26.40 -22.12
CA LEU A 809 35.45 25.81 -21.67
C LEU A 809 35.61 25.82 -20.13
N SER A 810 34.79 26.60 -19.43
CA SER A 810 34.72 26.68 -17.97
C SER A 810 33.92 25.57 -17.31
N GLY A 811 33.17 24.79 -18.08
CA GLY A 811 32.26 23.76 -17.58
C GLY A 811 30.78 24.09 -17.68
N ASP A 812 30.39 25.22 -18.30
CA ASP A 812 28.98 25.49 -18.65
C ASP A 812 28.67 24.98 -20.07
N GLU A 813 28.52 23.66 -20.18
CA GLU A 813 28.26 22.96 -21.45
C GLU A 813 26.91 23.34 -22.09
N ALA A 814 26.01 24.00 -21.35
CA ALA A 814 24.70 24.39 -21.87
C ALA A 814 24.78 25.55 -22.89
N ILE A 815 25.81 26.39 -22.82
CA ILE A 815 25.93 27.62 -23.64
C ILE A 815 26.20 27.30 -25.12
N LEU A 816 26.97 26.25 -25.43
CA LEU A 816 27.37 25.88 -26.80
C LEU A 816 26.93 24.45 -27.18
N LYS A 817 25.87 23.95 -26.56
CA LYS A 817 25.40 22.57 -26.71
C LYS A 817 25.14 22.12 -28.16
N ASP A 818 24.76 23.05 -29.03
CA ASP A 818 24.43 22.80 -30.44
C ASP A 818 25.63 22.90 -31.39
N TYR A 819 26.82 23.25 -30.88
CA TYR A 819 28.03 23.47 -31.67
C TYR A 819 29.10 22.39 -31.43
N ALA A 820 30.10 22.34 -32.31
CA ALA A 820 31.26 21.45 -32.19
C ALA A 820 32.09 21.78 -30.93
N ASP A 821 33.10 20.95 -30.64
CA ASP A 821 34.07 21.19 -29.55
C ASP A 821 34.49 22.69 -29.48
N PRO A 822 34.27 23.38 -28.33
CA PRO A 822 34.55 24.81 -28.19
C PRO A 822 35.98 25.22 -28.59
N LEU A 823 36.95 24.31 -28.53
CA LEU A 823 38.32 24.55 -29.01
C LEU A 823 38.39 24.68 -30.54
N ASN A 824 37.63 23.89 -31.30
CA ASN A 824 37.57 24.00 -32.76
C ASN A 824 36.90 25.30 -33.21
N ILE A 825 35.91 25.77 -32.44
CA ILE A 825 35.24 27.05 -32.68
C ILE A 825 36.24 28.19 -32.44
N LEU A 826 36.98 28.13 -31.33
CA LEU A 826 38.01 29.10 -31.02
C LEU A 826 39.08 29.18 -32.13
N GLU A 827 39.54 28.03 -32.61
CA GLU A 827 40.49 27.97 -33.73
C GLU A 827 39.93 28.61 -35.01
N SER A 828 38.65 28.39 -35.29
CA SER A 828 37.97 28.98 -36.45
C SER A 828 37.85 30.51 -36.36
N ILE A 829 37.54 31.04 -35.17
CA ILE A 829 37.46 32.50 -34.92
C ILE A 829 38.84 33.14 -35.00
N VAL A 830 39.84 32.51 -34.37
CA VAL A 830 41.24 32.96 -34.40
C VAL A 830 41.74 33.03 -35.85
N LYS A 831 41.40 32.04 -36.67
CA LYS A 831 41.71 32.04 -38.10
C LYS A 831 40.96 33.13 -38.87
N ALA A 832 39.67 33.34 -38.60
CA ALA A 832 38.89 34.40 -39.24
C ALA A 832 39.44 35.80 -38.94
N VAL A 833 39.90 36.04 -37.72
CA VAL A 833 40.56 37.29 -37.31
C VAL A 833 41.94 37.42 -37.97
N GLN A 834 42.71 36.33 -38.07
CA GLN A 834 43.99 36.32 -38.78
C GLN A 834 43.82 36.66 -40.27
N ASP A 835 42.85 36.03 -40.94
CA ASP A 835 42.56 36.25 -42.35
C ASP A 835 42.10 37.70 -42.61
N ASP A 836 41.28 38.28 -41.71
CA ASP A 836 40.84 39.69 -41.77
C ASP A 836 42.01 40.67 -41.64
N VAL A 837 42.87 40.48 -40.64
CA VAL A 837 44.06 41.32 -40.42
C VAL A 837 45.05 41.22 -41.59
N GLN A 838 45.26 40.02 -42.15
CA GLN A 838 46.09 39.83 -43.36
C GLN A 838 45.47 40.50 -44.60
N GLY A 839 44.15 40.57 -44.67
CA GLY A 839 43.39 41.30 -45.69
C GLY A 839 43.37 42.81 -45.52
N GLY A 840 43.97 43.36 -44.45
CA GLY A 840 44.01 44.79 -44.14
C GLY A 840 42.86 45.29 -43.25
N GLY A 841 42.07 44.37 -42.68
CA GLY A 841 41.07 44.66 -41.65
C GLY A 841 41.69 45.05 -40.32
N HIS A 842 40.94 45.79 -39.50
CA HIS A 842 41.38 46.30 -38.20
C HIS A 842 40.26 46.28 -37.15
N ALA A 843 39.19 45.53 -37.41
CA ALA A 843 38.03 45.50 -36.53
C ALA A 843 38.31 44.73 -35.23
N VAL A 844 39.09 43.65 -35.31
CA VAL A 844 39.59 42.88 -34.16
C VAL A 844 41.05 42.53 -34.43
N THR A 845 41.93 42.76 -33.46
CA THR A 845 43.35 42.46 -33.57
C THR A 845 43.74 41.20 -32.79
N SER A 846 44.93 40.66 -33.09
CA SER A 846 45.50 39.57 -32.29
C SER A 846 45.69 39.95 -30.82
N GLU A 847 45.95 41.22 -30.52
CA GLU A 847 46.08 41.73 -29.15
C GLU A 847 44.74 41.71 -28.39
N ASP A 848 43.62 41.98 -29.07
CA ASP A 848 42.29 41.95 -28.45
C ASP A 848 41.89 40.53 -28.04
N LEU A 849 42.13 39.55 -28.92
CA LEU A 849 41.92 38.12 -28.61
C LEU A 849 42.80 37.66 -27.45
N LEU A 850 44.07 38.06 -27.44
CA LEU A 850 44.98 37.76 -26.33
C LEU A 850 44.48 38.39 -25.03
N ALA A 851 44.00 39.64 -25.07
CA ALA A 851 43.48 40.34 -23.89
C ALA A 851 42.25 39.64 -23.30
N TRP A 852 41.32 39.13 -24.13
CA TRP A 852 40.11 38.43 -23.65
C TRP A 852 40.37 37.02 -23.15
N LEU A 853 41.34 36.30 -23.71
CA LEU A 853 41.67 34.93 -23.31
C LEU A 853 42.66 34.87 -22.13
N ARG A 854 43.47 35.92 -21.92
CA ARG A 854 44.48 35.99 -20.84
C ARG A 854 43.90 35.72 -19.44
N PRO A 855 42.73 36.25 -19.02
CA PRO A 855 42.12 35.90 -17.73
C PRO A 855 41.79 34.42 -17.57
N PHE A 856 41.28 33.76 -18.62
CA PHE A 856 40.98 32.32 -18.60
C PHE A 856 42.26 31.48 -18.52
N CYS A 857 43.28 31.84 -19.30
CA CYS A 857 44.56 31.15 -19.31
C CYS A 857 45.33 31.29 -17.98
N GLY A 858 45.14 32.41 -17.27
CA GLY A 858 45.72 32.68 -15.97
C GLY A 858 44.92 32.20 -14.76
N ASP A 859 43.74 31.59 -14.97
CA ASP A 859 42.87 31.12 -13.88
C ASP A 859 43.25 29.71 -13.43
N ASP A 860 43.79 29.64 -12.21
CA ASP A 860 44.28 28.41 -11.57
C ASP A 860 43.17 27.41 -11.21
N SER A 861 41.91 27.83 -11.19
CA SER A 861 40.77 26.95 -10.86
C SER A 861 40.36 26.04 -12.01
N ARG A 862 40.93 26.24 -13.22
CA ARG A 862 40.48 25.61 -14.47
C ARG A 862 41.37 24.45 -14.93
N PRO A 863 40.81 23.45 -15.64
CA PRO A 863 41.57 22.30 -16.13
C PRO A 863 42.81 22.71 -16.93
N VAL A 864 43.96 22.18 -16.52
CA VAL A 864 45.27 22.50 -17.09
C VAL A 864 45.29 22.24 -18.59
N ARG A 865 44.83 21.06 -19.02
CA ARG A 865 44.85 20.61 -20.41
C ARG A 865 44.15 21.59 -21.36
N VAL A 866 42.96 22.07 -21.00
CA VAL A 866 42.16 22.99 -21.83
C VAL A 866 42.85 24.35 -21.96
N ARG A 867 43.44 24.87 -20.87
CA ARG A 867 44.24 26.10 -20.91
C ARG A 867 45.45 25.95 -21.84
N ILE A 868 46.12 24.80 -21.84
CA ILE A 868 47.25 24.53 -22.74
C ILE A 868 46.79 24.50 -24.20
N GLU A 869 45.67 23.85 -24.50
CA GLU A 869 45.14 23.72 -25.87
C GLU A 869 44.71 25.10 -26.43
N VAL A 870 44.05 25.95 -25.65
CA VAL A 870 43.74 27.36 -26.02
C VAL A 870 45.01 28.13 -26.37
N LEU A 871 46.03 28.00 -25.54
CA LEU A 871 47.32 28.68 -25.74
C LEU A 871 48.06 28.15 -26.99
N GLN A 872 47.92 26.87 -27.32
CA GLN A 872 48.46 26.29 -28.54
C GLN A 872 47.75 26.79 -29.81
N ILE A 873 46.43 26.98 -29.76
CA ILE A 873 45.66 27.57 -30.87
C ILE A 873 46.16 28.99 -31.18
N LEU A 874 46.40 29.80 -30.13
CA LEU A 874 46.95 31.14 -30.25
C LEU A 874 48.40 31.14 -30.76
N GLU A 875 49.25 30.25 -30.25
CA GLU A 875 50.65 30.11 -30.66
C GLU A 875 50.83 29.65 -32.11
N ARG A 876 49.89 28.86 -32.64
CA ARG A 876 49.90 28.43 -34.05
C ARG A 876 49.46 29.52 -35.01
N SER A 877 48.57 30.39 -34.55
CA SER A 877 47.86 31.36 -35.41
C SER A 877 48.42 32.77 -35.32
N PHE A 878 49.11 33.12 -34.23
CA PHE A 878 49.74 34.43 -34.02
C PHE A 878 51.25 34.33 -33.75
N SER A 879 52.00 35.32 -34.20
CA SER A 879 53.41 35.49 -33.87
C SER A 879 53.55 36.04 -32.44
N LEU A 880 53.59 35.16 -31.44
CA LEU A 880 53.72 35.55 -30.03
C LEU A 880 55.06 36.22 -29.73
N SER A 881 55.06 37.21 -28.83
CA SER A 881 56.31 37.82 -28.35
C SER A 881 57.11 36.82 -27.50
N GLU A 882 58.42 37.01 -27.39
CA GLU A 882 59.28 36.15 -26.56
C GLU A 882 58.83 36.15 -25.08
N GLN A 883 58.26 37.27 -24.62
CA GLN A 883 57.72 37.41 -23.28
C GLN A 883 56.42 36.60 -23.09
N ASP A 884 55.55 36.57 -24.09
CA ASP A 884 54.33 35.76 -24.06
C ASP A 884 54.69 34.27 -24.10
N VAL A 885 55.63 33.85 -24.96
CA VAL A 885 56.09 32.44 -25.00
C VAL A 885 56.62 31.98 -23.64
N ARG A 886 57.43 32.79 -22.95
CA ARG A 886 57.93 32.45 -21.60
C ARG A 886 56.81 32.39 -20.56
N LEU A 887 55.81 33.26 -20.68
CA LEU A 887 54.64 33.32 -19.80
C LEU A 887 53.69 32.13 -20.05
N LEU A 888 53.59 31.64 -21.29
CA LEU A 888 52.93 30.37 -21.63
C LEU A 888 53.62 29.18 -20.99
N VAL A 889 54.96 29.13 -21.05
CA VAL A 889 55.75 28.08 -20.38
C VAL A 889 55.55 28.16 -18.87
N LEU A 890 55.46 29.36 -18.27
CA LEU A 890 55.17 29.52 -16.84
C LEU A 890 53.81 28.97 -16.45
N PHE A 891 52.75 29.35 -17.17
CA PHE A 891 51.41 28.88 -16.87
C PHE A 891 51.27 27.38 -17.06
N ARG A 892 51.87 26.83 -18.11
CA ARG A 892 51.97 25.38 -18.35
C ARG A 892 52.66 24.67 -17.18
N SER A 893 53.82 25.19 -16.73
CA SER A 893 54.56 24.62 -15.60
C SER A 893 53.79 24.69 -14.29
N ARG A 894 53.33 25.88 -13.90
CA ARG A 894 52.59 26.10 -12.65
C ARG A 894 51.33 25.24 -12.57
N ALA A 895 50.61 25.12 -13.67
CA ALA A 895 49.39 24.34 -13.72
C ALA A 895 49.65 22.85 -13.44
N VAL A 896 50.73 22.29 -13.97
CA VAL A 896 51.14 20.90 -13.69
C VAL A 896 51.70 20.74 -12.27
N LEU A 897 52.53 21.68 -11.82
CA LEU A 897 53.17 21.61 -10.50
C LEU A 897 52.15 21.72 -9.37
N LYS A 898 51.18 22.64 -9.46
CA LYS A 898 50.16 22.82 -8.42
C LYS A 898 49.24 21.61 -8.26
N ALA A 899 49.05 20.83 -9.33
CA ALA A 899 48.21 19.63 -9.33
C ALA A 899 48.84 18.44 -8.60
N CYS A 900 50.17 18.28 -8.68
CA CYS A 900 50.87 17.12 -8.11
C CYS A 900 51.86 17.45 -6.98
N TRP A 901 52.50 18.62 -7.02
CA TRP A 901 53.44 19.11 -6.01
C TRP A 901 53.03 20.51 -5.51
N PRO A 902 51.89 20.63 -4.80
CA PRO A 902 51.36 21.92 -4.34
C PRO A 902 52.29 22.67 -3.37
N SER A 903 53.26 21.99 -2.76
CA SER A 903 54.27 22.57 -1.88
C SER A 903 55.46 23.21 -2.62
N ARG A 904 55.61 23.01 -3.94
CA ARG A 904 56.66 23.61 -4.77
C ARG A 904 56.07 24.71 -5.64
N GLU A 905 56.27 25.96 -5.23
CA GLU A 905 55.92 27.12 -6.06
C GLU A 905 56.89 27.22 -7.24
N CYS A 906 56.39 27.45 -8.45
CA CYS A 906 57.22 27.60 -9.66
C CYS A 906 57.24 29.07 -10.08
N ASP A 907 58.41 29.66 -10.27
CA ASP A 907 58.58 31.04 -10.70
C ASP A 907 59.26 31.15 -12.07
N MET A 908 59.25 32.34 -12.67
CA MET A 908 59.89 32.56 -13.99
C MET A 908 61.35 32.12 -14.03
N LYS A 909 62.06 32.17 -12.90
CA LYS A 909 63.46 31.76 -12.80
C LYS A 909 63.66 30.25 -12.95
N ASP A 910 62.67 29.45 -12.56
CA ASP A 910 62.74 27.98 -12.66
C ASP A 910 62.61 27.49 -14.10
N ILE A 911 62.15 28.37 -15.01
CA ILE A 911 61.81 27.99 -16.39
C ILE A 911 62.39 28.95 -17.43
N GLU A 912 63.28 29.85 -17.01
CA GLU A 912 63.81 30.95 -17.81
C GLU A 912 64.59 30.45 -19.04
N ASP A 913 65.32 29.35 -18.89
CA ASP A 913 66.09 28.70 -19.94
C ASP A 913 65.98 27.16 -19.87
N GLU A 914 66.55 26.48 -20.86
CA GLU A 914 66.55 25.01 -20.93
C GLU A 914 67.21 24.34 -19.73
N SER A 915 68.26 24.94 -19.16
CA SER A 915 68.99 24.40 -18.02
C SER A 915 68.16 24.45 -16.75
N GLN A 916 67.48 25.57 -16.49
CA GLN A 916 66.61 25.73 -15.32
C GLN A 916 65.41 24.79 -15.39
N ARG A 917 64.76 24.68 -16.56
CA ARG A 917 63.66 23.72 -16.77
C ARG A 917 64.10 22.28 -16.50
N TYR A 918 65.31 21.91 -16.94
CA TYR A 918 65.84 20.58 -16.69
C TYR A 918 66.16 20.33 -15.21
N SER A 919 66.72 21.32 -14.50
CA SER A 919 66.93 21.25 -13.05
C SER A 919 65.62 21.06 -12.30
N LEU A 920 64.58 21.82 -12.66
CA LEU A 920 63.23 21.68 -12.08
C LEU A 920 62.66 20.28 -12.36
N PHE A 921 62.84 19.77 -13.58
CA PHE A 921 62.41 18.42 -13.93
C PHE A 921 63.06 17.34 -13.06
N LEU A 922 64.38 17.41 -12.86
CA LEU A 922 65.09 16.45 -12.01
C LEU A 922 64.64 16.54 -10.55
N GLU A 923 64.45 17.76 -10.03
CA GLU A 923 63.92 17.99 -8.69
C GLU A 923 62.55 17.31 -8.50
N LEU A 924 61.62 17.51 -9.44
CA LEU A 924 60.29 16.90 -9.37
C LEU A 924 60.32 15.39 -9.57
N LEU A 925 61.22 14.89 -10.44
CA LEU A 925 61.42 13.46 -10.66
C LEU A 925 61.87 12.74 -9.37
N GLU A 926 62.79 13.33 -8.61
CA GLU A 926 63.22 12.79 -7.31
C GLU A 926 62.11 12.81 -6.26
N LEU A 927 61.22 13.80 -6.31
CA LEU A 927 60.08 13.93 -5.40
C LEU A 927 58.91 12.99 -5.75
N SER A 928 58.94 12.34 -6.91
CA SER A 928 57.85 11.52 -7.43
C SER A 928 57.97 10.05 -7.03
N GLN A 929 56.88 9.45 -6.55
CA GLN A 929 56.82 8.03 -6.19
C GLN A 929 55.58 7.32 -6.74
N LYS A 930 54.57 8.06 -7.21
CA LYS A 930 53.29 7.52 -7.68
C LYS A 930 53.12 7.66 -9.19
N TRP A 931 52.26 6.81 -9.76
CA TRP A 931 51.97 6.82 -11.20
C TRP A 931 51.41 8.17 -11.67
N GLU A 932 50.49 8.75 -10.90
CA GLU A 932 49.86 10.03 -11.23
C GLU A 932 50.90 11.16 -11.27
N GLU A 933 51.90 11.14 -10.39
CA GLU A 933 53.00 12.10 -10.34
C GLU A 933 53.89 11.98 -11.60
N PHE A 934 54.21 10.76 -12.03
CA PHE A 934 54.96 10.55 -13.26
C PHE A 934 54.15 10.94 -14.52
N GLN A 935 52.84 10.70 -14.56
CA GLN A 935 51.96 11.20 -15.64
C GLN A 935 51.99 12.73 -15.73
N HIS A 936 51.97 13.42 -14.59
CA HIS A 936 52.07 14.88 -14.56
C HIS A 936 53.45 15.37 -15.02
N LEU A 937 54.55 14.67 -14.69
CA LEU A 937 55.88 14.99 -15.27
C LEU A 937 55.91 14.83 -16.78
N MET A 938 55.24 13.81 -17.33
CA MET A 938 55.14 13.62 -18.77
C MET A 938 54.30 14.74 -19.44
N LEU A 939 53.21 15.19 -18.81
CA LEU A 939 52.44 16.36 -19.27
C LEU A 939 53.28 17.64 -19.22
N LEU A 940 54.14 17.81 -18.22
CA LEU A 940 55.06 18.95 -18.11
C LEU A 940 56.06 18.97 -19.27
N LEU A 941 56.67 17.83 -19.58
CA LEU A 941 57.60 17.69 -20.70
C LEU A 941 56.92 17.91 -22.06
N GLN A 942 55.65 17.53 -22.21
CA GLN A 942 54.84 17.82 -23.42
C GLN A 942 54.52 19.31 -23.56
N ALA A 943 54.36 20.02 -22.45
CA ALA A 943 53.98 21.42 -22.44
C ALA A 943 55.17 22.36 -22.68
N TRP A 944 56.40 21.86 -22.53
CA TRP A 944 57.65 22.61 -22.68
C TRP A 944 58.23 22.56 -24.10
N PRO A 945 59.00 23.59 -24.51
CA PRO A 945 59.89 23.49 -25.67
C PRO A 945 60.84 22.29 -25.53
N PRO A 946 61.18 21.60 -26.64
CA PRO A 946 61.99 20.39 -26.57
C PRO A 946 63.36 20.71 -26.02
N MET A 947 63.88 19.82 -25.16
CA MET A 947 65.25 19.95 -24.63
C MET A 947 66.22 19.53 -25.75
N SER A 948 67.03 20.49 -26.21
CA SER A 948 67.83 20.42 -27.43
C SER A 948 69.34 20.26 -27.17
N ASP A 949 69.76 20.20 -25.90
CA ASP A 949 71.14 19.91 -25.53
C ASP A 949 71.57 18.50 -26.00
N LYS A 950 72.41 18.46 -27.04
CA LYS A 950 72.91 17.23 -27.69
C LYS A 950 73.58 16.26 -26.72
N SER A 951 74.17 16.76 -25.64
CA SER A 951 74.81 15.91 -24.63
C SER A 951 73.82 15.02 -23.86
N ARG A 952 72.55 15.41 -23.82
CA ARG A 952 71.48 14.75 -23.04
C ARG A 952 70.56 13.89 -23.90
N GLN A 953 70.51 14.13 -25.22
CA GLN A 953 69.62 13.38 -26.13
C GLN A 953 70.03 11.91 -26.30
N GLU A 954 71.34 11.62 -26.28
CA GLU A 954 71.93 10.28 -26.48
C GLU A 954 72.32 9.55 -25.17
N SER A 955 71.91 10.09 -24.02
CA SER A 955 72.34 9.64 -22.69
C SER A 955 71.16 9.18 -21.84
N GLU A 956 71.41 8.39 -20.78
CA GLU A 956 70.43 8.05 -19.72
C GLU A 956 69.84 9.30 -19.03
N GLN A 957 70.43 10.48 -19.28
CA GLN A 957 70.01 11.79 -18.82
C GLN A 957 68.90 12.44 -19.67
N ASN A 958 68.39 11.76 -20.71
CA ASN A 958 67.25 12.28 -21.46
C ASN A 958 66.00 12.33 -20.55
N PRO A 959 65.30 13.48 -20.40
CA PRO A 959 64.15 13.60 -19.51
C PRO A 959 63.08 12.51 -19.71
N TRP A 960 62.77 12.18 -20.97
CA TRP A 960 61.79 11.13 -21.29
C TRP A 960 62.27 9.74 -20.87
N VAL A 961 63.57 9.47 -21.01
CA VAL A 961 64.19 8.22 -20.54
C VAL A 961 64.22 8.17 -19.02
N CYS A 962 64.55 9.29 -18.35
CA CYS A 962 64.56 9.40 -16.90
C CYS A 962 63.17 9.15 -16.29
N VAL A 963 62.10 9.78 -16.80
CA VAL A 963 60.74 9.51 -16.28
C VAL A 963 60.34 8.05 -16.55
N THR A 964 60.58 7.55 -17.76
CA THR A 964 60.21 6.17 -18.12
C THR A 964 60.94 5.14 -17.25
N SER A 965 62.22 5.38 -16.99
CA SER A 965 63.01 4.57 -16.06
C SER A 965 62.45 4.64 -14.64
N ALA A 966 62.16 5.84 -14.12
CA ALA A 966 61.59 6.02 -12.79
C ALA A 966 60.22 5.32 -12.63
N VAL A 967 59.34 5.43 -13.63
CA VAL A 967 58.06 4.71 -13.68
C VAL A 967 58.25 3.20 -13.56
N LEU A 968 59.15 2.62 -14.37
CA LEU A 968 59.40 1.18 -14.39
C LEU A 968 60.03 0.68 -13.07
N THR A 969 60.71 1.57 -12.35
CA THR A 969 61.41 1.23 -11.10
C THR A 969 60.50 1.39 -9.87
N HIS A 970 59.65 2.42 -9.84
CA HIS A 970 58.85 2.79 -8.67
C HIS A 970 57.40 2.27 -8.72
N CYS A 971 56.84 2.02 -9.90
CA CYS A 971 55.48 1.49 -10.05
C CYS A 971 55.51 -0.04 -10.29
N SER A 972 55.27 -0.83 -9.25
CA SER A 972 55.25 -2.31 -9.31
C SER A 972 54.00 -2.87 -10.03
N PRO A 973 54.03 -4.11 -10.57
CA PRO A 973 52.95 -4.72 -11.37
C PRO A 973 51.78 -5.25 -10.51
N GLY A 974 51.22 -4.38 -9.67
CA GLY A 974 50.08 -4.68 -8.79
C GLY A 974 49.02 -3.58 -8.73
N THR A 975 49.19 -2.48 -9.46
CA THR A 975 48.18 -1.44 -9.68
C THR A 975 47.41 -1.74 -10.98
N ASP A 976 46.09 -1.54 -11.00
CA ASP A 976 45.15 -1.86 -12.11
C ASP A 976 45.42 -1.12 -13.44
N VAL A 977 46.56 -0.45 -13.59
CA VAL A 977 46.93 0.35 -14.75
C VAL A 977 47.97 -0.40 -15.59
N SER A 978 47.70 -0.61 -16.88
CA SER A 978 48.66 -1.17 -17.83
C SER A 978 49.71 -0.11 -18.20
N VAL A 979 50.70 0.08 -17.32
CA VAL A 979 51.79 1.07 -17.43
C VAL A 979 52.45 1.05 -18.81
N GLY A 980 52.67 -0.14 -19.39
CA GLY A 980 53.25 -0.27 -20.73
C GLY A 980 52.38 0.29 -21.86
N SER A 981 51.06 0.16 -21.77
CA SER A 981 50.13 0.71 -22.78
C SER A 981 50.01 2.24 -22.69
N GLU A 982 50.10 2.79 -21.48
CA GLU A 982 50.05 4.23 -21.26
C GLU A 982 51.34 4.92 -21.72
N ILE A 983 52.52 4.34 -21.43
CA ILE A 983 53.80 4.84 -21.97
C ILE A 983 53.76 4.88 -23.50
N LEU A 984 53.28 3.81 -24.15
CA LEU A 984 53.10 3.76 -25.61
C LEU A 984 52.13 4.83 -26.13
N THR A 985 51.05 5.09 -25.42
CA THR A 985 50.06 6.12 -25.78
C THR A 985 50.64 7.52 -25.67
N MET A 986 51.43 7.78 -24.63
CA MET A 986 52.11 9.07 -24.41
C MET A 986 53.26 9.31 -25.40
N CYS A 987 54.02 8.29 -25.78
CA CYS A 987 54.99 8.42 -26.86
C CYS A 987 54.31 8.75 -28.19
N ARG A 988 53.11 8.20 -28.44
CA ARG A 988 52.34 8.48 -29.66
C ARG A 988 51.75 9.89 -29.69
N SER A 989 51.37 10.47 -28.54
CA SER A 989 50.84 11.85 -28.49
C SER A 989 51.89 12.92 -28.82
N LEU A 990 53.18 12.62 -28.60
CA LEU A 990 54.31 13.51 -28.97
C LEU A 990 54.44 13.72 -30.49
N TYR A 991 53.87 12.85 -31.33
CA TYR A 991 53.92 13.02 -32.79
C TYR A 991 53.04 14.17 -33.32
N ALA A 992 52.07 14.64 -32.52
CA ALA A 992 51.11 15.67 -32.92
C ALA A 992 51.48 17.10 -32.46
N THR A 993 52.58 17.26 -31.72
CA THR A 993 53.03 18.57 -31.21
C THR A 993 54.04 19.23 -32.17
N LYS A 994 54.12 20.57 -32.18
CA LYS A 994 55.12 21.35 -32.94
C LYS A 994 56.55 21.10 -32.43
N HIS A 995 56.69 20.47 -31.27
CA HIS A 995 57.93 20.17 -30.55
C HIS A 995 58.35 18.70 -30.70
N LYS A 996 57.98 18.08 -31.82
CA LYS A 996 58.29 16.68 -32.15
C LYS A 996 59.78 16.38 -31.88
N LEU A 997 60.05 15.28 -31.19
CA LEU A 997 61.40 14.74 -31.07
C LEU A 997 61.89 14.37 -32.47
N ASP A 998 63.05 14.90 -32.87
CA ASP A 998 63.66 14.51 -34.13
C ASP A 998 63.87 13.00 -34.14
N SER A 999 63.42 12.34 -35.21
CA SER A 999 63.63 10.91 -35.38
C SER A 999 65.07 10.67 -35.77
N GLN A 1000 65.93 10.43 -34.77
CA GLN A 1000 67.20 9.74 -34.94
C GLN A 1000 67.16 8.42 -34.20
#